data_AF-K9E001-F1
#
_entry.id   AF-K9E001-F1
#
_cell.length_a   1.000
_cell.length_b   1.000
_cell.length_c   1.000
_cell.angle_alpha   90.00
_cell.angle_beta   90.00
_cell.angle_gamma   90.00
#
_symmetry.space_group_name_H-M   'P 1'
#
loop_
_entity.id
_entity.type
_entity.pdbx_description
1 polymer ?
#
loop_
_entity_poly.entity_id
_entity_poly.type
_entity_poly.pdbx_seq_one_letter_code
_entity_poly.pdbx_strand_id
1 'polypeptide(L)'
;MHWGSLPTRERITNYPIHFYIYTAMTNHKIYYLLIFFLLPFSFLGAQSGVADQLLKATFHPSPQSAAYARYGEYPVDHSTGVPKIEIPIYTLNTGDYELPISVSYHASGIKVLDVSGPVGLGWTLNAGGMIARTVCGMPDFEGYNYRMFFKSKADVEKRLSESAMETRLWNRAFAGVPEYDSESDRYSYNFAGKAGIFRYNVYNEVPFTIPHEPIKIERTSKGYEVIDTDGTTYYFEAKESCTSPQMNTYTSAWYLTKIETAGRKNVITLSYTTGDSYIIRYRSQFLHKGNVITYSEGVGQQYVANETTGNFGGDVSMPTYSYRVPMLSSISWNNVNITFSYAKDRLDTQKERLTSITVKDNNSTVKHVTFNNNAYFGDRSSNYRMKLSSLSMKGNATNAIADNYTFSYDTSTPPEHYNASNAGGSSSSYCREDYWGYYNGTQSYNMIPNGVFPASNLANRSASPSHMQMCLLKTIQYPTRGSTTFNFETNRTGTYSYIGGLRVAEIINKDHNGTILEQKTYEYGQGEATMEISNELFAYDDYFHYFIRQGNGAYQSRSRLHQIAVASPILPLTGWSGSPIFYNEVTEYKGIKSSNVGKTVYKFTQDFESSYPGAEEEDVPVPVPLRFYSGLYNNDEGTVPALLKEKTFYKNNNGTYVKQLSEEYEYTELVPPNDSISIGVRLGRMGIGVIYYEDIDFSCAPYSDLDEYYSSIVYTNVRGYRKLRKLTSLKTTDYERNVVATRTYQYDPQLRCLQPITETATNSDGDNYITKTYYPFQQTGTVYSNMIAKNYVDTPVKKEKYCNSTLLSTDLTTYQQVGDKFLPANISQQKGNNANRVLVRYEKYDSKGNPQYLTTFDNRKIVILWGYNYRYPIARIEGLTYSEVTAKVSESTISSIASGTAPTQAQLDNIRSSLSNALVTTYTYAPSVGITTETAPNGHKKTYSYDVMGRLSQIADTNGTVETYQYQYKQ
;
A
#
# COMPACT_ATOMS: atom_id res chain seq x y z
N MET A 1 44.14 11.15 11.78
CA MET A 1 45.36 11.88 12.19
C MET A 1 45.69 12.89 11.10
N HIS A 2 45.72 14.16 11.51
CA HIS A 2 46.69 15.22 11.13
C HIS A 2 47.27 15.29 9.71
N TRP A 3 47.41 16.40 8.99
CA TRP A 3 47.35 17.88 9.13
C TRP A 3 47.10 18.42 7.69
N GLY A 4 46.59 19.62 7.37
CA GLY A 4 46.82 20.95 7.92
C GLY A 4 47.63 21.81 6.93
N SER A 5 47.06 22.98 6.57
CA SER A 5 47.68 24.23 6.07
C SER A 5 48.02 24.47 4.57
N LEU A 6 47.47 25.60 4.09
CA LEU A 6 47.73 26.42 2.89
C LEU A 6 49.16 27.04 2.91
N PRO A 7 49.66 27.71 1.84
CA PRO A 7 49.42 29.17 1.68
C PRO A 7 49.44 29.77 0.23
N THR A 8 48.62 30.82 0.05
CA THR A 8 48.79 32.13 -0.65
C THR A 8 49.48 32.32 -2.04
N ARG A 9 48.67 32.83 -3.00
CA ARG A 9 48.69 34.18 -3.66
C ARG A 9 49.99 34.75 -4.28
N GLU A 10 49.96 35.04 -5.60
CA GLU A 10 50.27 36.35 -6.27
C GLU A 10 50.22 36.22 -7.82
N ARG A 11 49.37 37.00 -8.51
CA ARG A 11 49.58 38.28 -9.24
C ARG A 11 50.14 38.19 -10.69
N ILE A 12 49.24 38.56 -11.62
CA ILE A 12 49.35 39.54 -12.74
C ILE A 12 50.37 39.30 -13.87
N THR A 13 49.86 39.27 -15.12
CA THR A 13 50.23 40.08 -16.33
C THR A 13 49.74 39.34 -17.59
N ASN A 14 49.42 39.90 -18.75
CA ASN A 14 48.93 41.19 -19.25
C ASN A 14 48.41 40.87 -20.67
N TYR A 15 47.32 41.52 -21.10
CA TYR A 15 47.06 41.77 -22.53
C TYR A 15 46.67 43.25 -22.72
N PRO A 16 47.11 43.92 -23.81
CA PRO A 16 47.16 45.37 -23.91
C PRO A 16 45.90 46.03 -24.51
N ILE A 17 45.49 47.11 -23.84
CA ILE A 17 45.26 48.48 -24.32
C ILE A 17 44.84 48.68 -25.79
N HIS A 18 43.65 49.28 -25.98
CA HIS A 18 43.51 50.52 -26.75
C HIS A 18 42.49 51.46 -26.10
N PHE A 19 42.94 52.70 -25.89
CA PHE A 19 42.29 53.86 -25.27
C PHE A 19 41.04 54.34 -26.02
N TYR A 20 40.05 54.87 -25.29
CA TYR A 20 39.42 56.16 -25.59
C TYR A 20 38.82 56.81 -24.33
N ILE A 21 38.83 58.14 -24.36
CA ILE A 21 38.71 59.13 -23.28
C ILE A 21 37.26 59.39 -22.85
N TYR A 22 37.08 59.72 -21.57
CA TYR A 22 35.86 60.22 -20.91
C TYR A 22 35.41 61.59 -21.44
N THR A 23 34.12 61.77 -21.70
CA THR A 23 33.41 63.04 -21.38
C THR A 23 31.91 62.84 -21.17
N ALA A 24 31.49 63.16 -19.94
CA ALA A 24 30.24 63.77 -19.46
C ALA A 24 28.88 63.45 -20.13
N MET A 25 28.07 62.73 -19.34
CA MET A 25 26.67 63.02 -18.98
C MET A 25 25.74 63.65 -20.02
N THR A 26 24.76 62.89 -20.51
CA THR A 26 23.31 63.15 -20.31
C THR A 26 22.44 62.04 -20.91
N ASN A 27 21.33 61.72 -20.23
CA ASN A 27 20.18 60.93 -20.69
C ASN A 27 20.31 59.40 -20.78
N HIS A 28 20.24 58.72 -19.61
CA HIS A 28 19.81 57.31 -19.50
C HIS A 28 18.62 57.16 -18.54
N LYS A 29 17.49 57.79 -18.87
CA LYS A 29 16.16 57.32 -18.45
C LYS A 29 15.55 56.63 -19.68
N ILE A 30 15.66 55.30 -19.80
CA ILE A 30 14.77 54.43 -20.61
C ILE A 30 15.19 52.94 -20.58
N TYR A 31 16.43 52.57 -20.20
CA TYR A 31 16.85 51.15 -20.18
C TYR A 31 16.71 50.39 -18.85
N TYR A 32 16.36 51.05 -17.73
CA TYR A 32 16.03 50.37 -16.46
C TYR A 32 14.55 49.99 -16.34
N LEU A 33 13.69 50.43 -17.27
CA LEU A 33 12.25 50.17 -17.22
C LEU A 33 11.84 48.78 -17.77
N LEU A 34 12.76 48.09 -18.47
CA LEU A 34 12.47 46.81 -19.16
C LEU A 34 13.06 45.57 -18.46
N ILE A 35 13.92 45.75 -17.45
CA ILE A 35 14.42 44.65 -16.59
C ILE A 35 13.63 44.57 -15.26
N PHE A 36 12.81 45.59 -14.96
CA PHE A 36 11.90 45.60 -13.80
C PHE A 36 10.52 44.95 -14.08
N PHE A 37 10.24 44.56 -15.33
CA PHE A 37 8.93 44.03 -15.75
C PHE A 37 8.88 42.50 -15.96
N LEU A 38 9.98 41.77 -15.71
CA LEU A 38 10.06 40.30 -15.89
C LEU A 38 10.29 39.51 -14.59
N LEU A 39 10.21 40.16 -13.41
CA LEU A 39 10.37 39.53 -12.10
C LEU A 39 9.39 40.09 -11.03
N PRO A 40 8.08 40.10 -11.30
CA PRO A 40 7.15 39.70 -10.24
C PRO A 40 5.92 38.97 -10.82
N PHE A 41 6.04 37.67 -11.11
CA PHE A 41 4.85 36.82 -11.30
C PHE A 41 4.78 35.65 -10.30
N SER A 42 5.71 35.59 -9.34
CA SER A 42 5.79 34.54 -8.32
C SER A 42 5.31 34.95 -6.92
N PHE A 43 4.84 36.20 -6.72
CA PHE A 43 4.63 36.76 -5.38
C PHE A 43 3.18 37.19 -5.06
N LEU A 44 2.21 36.93 -5.94
CA LEU A 44 0.79 37.21 -5.70
C LEU A 44 0.08 36.19 -4.77
N GLY A 45 0.81 35.27 -4.14
CA GLY A 45 0.23 34.15 -3.38
C GLY A 45 0.12 34.32 -1.86
N ALA A 46 0.60 35.43 -1.27
CA ALA A 46 0.73 35.56 0.19
C ALA A 46 -0.58 35.88 0.94
N GLN A 47 -1.74 35.85 0.28
CA GLN A 47 -3.06 36.10 0.89
C GLN A 47 -3.79 34.82 1.36
N SER A 48 -3.10 33.70 1.59
CA SER A 48 -3.73 32.50 2.16
C SER A 48 -4.07 32.74 3.64
N GLY A 49 -5.36 32.68 3.97
CA GLY A 49 -5.87 32.85 5.34
C GLY A 49 -5.23 31.90 6.36
N VAL A 50 -5.26 32.31 7.63
CA VAL A 50 -4.64 31.61 8.78
C VAL A 50 -5.11 30.15 8.92
N ALA A 51 -6.30 29.82 8.43
CA ALA A 51 -6.80 28.43 8.37
C ALA A 51 -5.91 27.48 7.55
N ASP A 52 -5.30 27.98 6.47
CA ASP A 52 -4.41 27.23 5.57
C ASP A 52 -3.02 27.02 6.21
N GLN A 53 -2.59 27.90 7.12
CA GLN A 53 -1.34 27.76 7.87
C GLN A 53 -1.45 26.75 9.02
N LEU A 54 -2.68 26.55 9.51
CA LEU A 54 -2.96 25.51 10.48
C LEU A 54 -3.07 24.15 9.76
N LEU A 55 -3.82 23.98 8.68
CA LEU A 55 -3.85 22.70 7.94
C LEU A 55 -2.55 22.50 7.13
N LYS A 56 -1.55 21.82 7.69
CA LYS A 56 -0.33 21.47 6.95
C LYS A 56 -0.71 20.77 5.64
N ALA A 57 -0.17 21.25 4.51
CA ALA A 57 -0.46 20.67 3.21
C ALA A 57 -0.01 19.20 3.17
N THR A 58 -0.99 18.30 3.15
CA THR A 58 -0.77 16.88 2.86
C THR A 58 -0.97 16.67 1.36
N PHE A 59 0.07 16.20 0.69
CA PHE A 59 0.01 15.97 -0.74
C PHE A 59 -0.01 14.47 -1.03
N HIS A 60 -1.07 14.03 -1.69
CA HIS A 60 -1.34 12.61 -1.91
C HIS A 60 -0.70 12.09 -3.20
N PRO A 61 -0.39 10.78 -3.25
CA PRO A 61 -0.01 10.11 -4.49
C PRO A 61 -1.18 10.13 -5.49
N SER A 62 -0.93 9.76 -6.74
CA SER A 62 -1.98 9.72 -7.76
C SER A 62 -3.17 8.84 -7.34
N PRO A 63 -4.40 9.07 -7.84
CA PRO A 63 -5.55 8.20 -7.55
C PRO A 63 -5.29 6.72 -7.83
N GLN A 64 -4.49 6.41 -8.87
CA GLN A 64 -4.08 5.05 -9.17
C GLN A 64 -3.22 4.46 -8.05
N SER A 65 -2.21 5.19 -7.59
CA SER A 65 -1.36 4.80 -6.48
C SER A 65 -2.15 4.69 -5.16
N ALA A 66 -3.05 5.64 -4.90
CA ALA A 66 -3.94 5.59 -3.73
C ALA A 66 -4.85 4.34 -3.74
N ALA A 67 -5.30 3.87 -4.92
CA ALA A 67 -6.08 2.65 -5.03
C ALA A 67 -5.29 1.38 -4.62
N TYR A 68 -4.00 1.31 -4.93
CA TYR A 68 -3.13 0.22 -4.43
C TYR A 68 -2.90 0.29 -2.92
N ALA A 69 -2.67 1.51 -2.39
CA ALA A 69 -2.52 1.72 -0.95
C ALA A 69 -3.80 1.34 -0.18
N ARG A 70 -4.98 1.57 -0.78
CA ARG A 70 -6.29 1.23 -0.20
C ARG A 70 -6.41 -0.24 0.21
N TYR A 71 -5.84 -1.19 -0.52
CA TYR A 71 -5.89 -2.61 -0.14
C TYR A 71 -5.04 -2.94 1.10
N GLY A 72 -4.01 -2.15 1.38
CA GLY A 72 -3.22 -2.26 2.60
C GLY A 72 -3.88 -1.56 3.78
N GLU A 73 -4.54 -0.42 3.53
CA GLU A 73 -5.13 0.41 4.59
C GLU A 73 -6.56 -0.02 4.93
N TYR A 74 -7.45 -0.21 3.95
CA TYR A 74 -8.84 -0.64 4.11
C TYR A 74 -8.98 -2.15 3.79
N PRO A 75 -8.89 -3.03 4.81
CA PRO A 75 -8.81 -4.46 4.62
C PRO A 75 -10.09 -5.05 4.04
N VAL A 76 -9.92 -6.17 3.33
CA VAL A 76 -11.02 -6.95 2.74
C VAL A 76 -11.29 -8.13 3.66
N ASP A 77 -12.22 -7.95 4.59
CA ASP A 77 -12.57 -8.96 5.59
C ASP A 77 -14.01 -8.83 6.10
N HIS A 78 -14.39 -9.74 7.00
CA HIS A 78 -15.70 -9.75 7.62
C HIS A 78 -15.91 -8.53 8.54
N SER A 79 -14.87 -8.07 9.25
CA SER A 79 -14.99 -6.96 10.21
C SER A 79 -15.37 -5.63 9.55
N THR A 80 -15.03 -5.46 8.27
CA THR A 80 -15.39 -4.31 7.44
C THR A 80 -16.60 -4.58 6.53
N GLY A 81 -16.95 -5.85 6.33
CA GLY A 81 -18.00 -6.28 5.41
C GLY A 81 -17.65 -6.14 3.94
N VAL A 82 -16.37 -5.95 3.59
CA VAL A 82 -15.91 -5.85 2.20
C VAL A 82 -15.54 -7.25 1.68
N PRO A 83 -16.23 -7.78 0.65
CA PRO A 83 -15.94 -9.11 0.11
C PRO A 83 -14.68 -9.13 -0.76
N LYS A 84 -13.97 -10.27 -0.76
CA LYS A 84 -12.82 -10.50 -1.64
C LYS A 84 -13.28 -10.82 -3.07
N ILE A 85 -12.99 -9.90 -4.00
CA ILE A 85 -13.29 -10.05 -5.43
C ILE A 85 -11.98 -9.95 -6.23
N GLU A 86 -11.55 -11.08 -6.79
CA GLU A 86 -10.28 -11.20 -7.51
C GLU A 86 -10.41 -12.17 -8.70
N ILE A 87 -9.85 -11.77 -9.86
CA ILE A 87 -9.81 -12.58 -11.07
C ILE A 87 -8.34 -12.86 -11.42
N PRO A 88 -7.85 -14.10 -11.23
CA PRO A 88 -6.48 -14.46 -11.58
C PRO A 88 -6.28 -14.45 -13.10
N ILE A 89 -5.18 -13.86 -13.55
CA ILE A 89 -4.80 -13.75 -14.97
C ILE A 89 -3.69 -14.74 -15.30
N TYR A 90 -2.56 -14.73 -14.59
CA TYR A 90 -1.43 -15.61 -14.85
C TYR A 90 -0.48 -15.63 -13.63
N THR A 91 0.20 -16.73 -13.37
CA THR A 91 1.25 -16.77 -12.33
C THR A 91 2.60 -17.06 -12.99
N LEU A 92 3.52 -16.11 -12.91
CA LEU A 92 4.90 -16.33 -13.36
C LEU A 92 5.65 -17.11 -12.29
N ASN A 93 6.04 -18.35 -12.62
CA ASN A 93 6.75 -19.24 -11.71
C ASN A 93 8.21 -19.42 -12.17
N THR A 94 9.16 -19.04 -11.31
CA THR A 94 10.61 -19.16 -11.54
C THR A 94 11.23 -20.43 -10.96
N GLY A 95 10.42 -21.26 -10.31
CA GLY A 95 10.79 -22.48 -9.58
C GLY A 95 10.97 -22.26 -8.08
N ASP A 96 11.52 -21.10 -7.69
CA ASP A 96 11.76 -20.69 -6.29
C ASP A 96 10.94 -19.45 -5.87
N TYR A 97 10.15 -18.89 -6.80
CA TYR A 97 9.27 -17.74 -6.56
C TYR A 97 8.06 -17.79 -7.50
N GLU A 98 6.92 -17.29 -7.02
CA GLU A 98 5.68 -17.15 -7.80
C GLU A 98 5.22 -15.70 -7.76
N LEU A 99 5.10 -15.07 -8.93
CA LEU A 99 4.51 -13.74 -9.09
C LEU A 99 3.10 -13.88 -9.68
N PRO A 100 2.03 -13.82 -8.87
CA PRO A 100 0.67 -13.84 -9.37
C PRO A 100 0.34 -12.50 -10.05
N ILE A 101 -0.36 -12.59 -11.19
CA ILE A 101 -0.95 -11.48 -11.92
C ILE A 101 -2.46 -11.65 -11.87
N SER A 102 -3.17 -10.66 -11.34
CA SER A 102 -4.64 -10.68 -11.19
C SER A 102 -5.24 -9.29 -11.36
N VAL A 103 -6.56 -9.20 -11.45
CA VAL A 103 -7.29 -7.95 -11.22
C VAL A 103 -8.24 -8.10 -10.06
N SER A 104 -8.31 -7.10 -9.20
CA SER A 104 -9.18 -7.08 -8.01
C SER A 104 -10.12 -5.88 -8.04
N TYR A 105 -11.29 -6.03 -7.41
CA TYR A 105 -12.28 -4.97 -7.23
C TYR A 105 -12.47 -4.68 -5.75
N HIS A 106 -12.42 -3.41 -5.34
CA HIS A 106 -12.64 -3.00 -3.93
C HIS A 106 -14.09 -2.56 -3.75
N ALA A 107 -14.86 -3.32 -2.97
CA ALA A 107 -16.32 -3.18 -2.91
C ALA A 107 -16.84 -2.27 -1.78
N SER A 108 -15.99 -1.41 -1.21
CA SER A 108 -16.38 -0.44 -0.17
C SER A 108 -17.24 0.74 -0.67
N GLY A 109 -17.54 0.79 -1.97
CA GLY A 109 -18.23 1.90 -2.62
C GLY A 109 -17.29 2.81 -3.41
N ILE A 110 -17.87 3.64 -4.28
CA ILE A 110 -17.15 4.59 -5.12
C ILE A 110 -17.32 6.00 -4.54
N LYS A 111 -16.21 6.70 -4.29
CA LYS A 111 -16.23 8.09 -3.83
C LYS A 111 -16.44 9.06 -5.01
N VAL A 112 -16.97 10.25 -4.73
CA VAL A 112 -17.19 11.30 -5.75
C VAL A 112 -15.87 11.67 -6.46
N LEU A 113 -14.75 11.63 -5.73
CA LEU A 113 -13.42 11.94 -6.23
C LEU A 113 -12.67 10.74 -6.84
N ASP A 114 -13.19 9.50 -6.73
CA ASP A 114 -12.50 8.33 -7.28
C ASP A 114 -12.38 8.45 -8.80
N VAL A 115 -11.19 8.15 -9.34
CA VAL A 115 -10.90 8.18 -10.78
C VAL A 115 -10.66 6.76 -11.27
N SER A 116 -11.10 6.44 -12.48
CA SER A 116 -10.82 5.14 -13.09
C SER A 116 -9.32 4.96 -13.33
N GLY A 117 -8.75 3.86 -12.87
CA GLY A 117 -7.42 3.41 -13.29
C GLY A 117 -7.45 2.82 -14.70
N PRO A 118 -6.30 2.35 -15.24
CA PRO A 118 -6.23 1.80 -16.60
C PRO A 118 -7.11 0.56 -16.86
N VAL A 119 -7.56 -0.14 -15.81
CA VAL A 119 -8.45 -1.30 -15.92
C VAL A 119 -9.92 -0.86 -15.96
N GLY A 120 -10.32 0.03 -15.05
CA GLY A 120 -11.69 0.53 -14.90
C GLY A 120 -11.93 1.06 -13.48
N LEU A 121 -13.04 1.75 -13.26
CA LEU A 121 -13.42 2.27 -11.94
C LEU A 121 -13.54 1.14 -10.91
N GLY A 122 -12.89 1.30 -9.76
CA GLY A 122 -12.89 0.32 -8.67
C GLY A 122 -12.01 -0.92 -8.91
N TRP A 123 -11.44 -1.09 -10.12
CA TRP A 123 -10.56 -2.23 -10.45
C TRP A 123 -9.07 -1.85 -10.38
N THR A 124 -8.28 -2.76 -9.83
CA THR A 124 -6.81 -2.62 -9.71
C THR A 124 -6.11 -3.82 -10.37
N LEU A 125 -4.98 -3.57 -11.06
CA LEU A 125 -4.13 -4.61 -11.65
C LEU A 125 -3.06 -5.05 -10.64
N ASN A 126 -3.09 -6.27 -10.16
CA ASN A 126 -2.03 -6.81 -9.30
C ASN A 126 -1.00 -7.48 -10.20
N ALA A 127 0.13 -6.83 -10.48
CA ALA A 127 1.19 -7.37 -11.36
C ALA A 127 2.60 -6.93 -10.93
N GLY A 128 2.73 -6.36 -9.73
CA GLY A 128 3.96 -5.78 -9.23
C GLY A 128 3.74 -5.22 -7.83
N GLY A 129 4.40 -4.12 -7.52
CA GLY A 129 4.21 -3.42 -6.26
C GLY A 129 4.70 -1.99 -6.34
N MET A 130 4.47 -1.23 -5.28
CA MET A 130 4.90 0.17 -5.20
C MET A 130 5.12 0.62 -3.77
N ILE A 131 5.85 1.73 -3.64
CA ILE A 131 5.94 2.56 -2.45
C ILE A 131 5.34 3.92 -2.82
N ALA A 132 4.20 4.27 -2.23
CA ALA A 132 3.56 5.56 -2.41
C ALA A 132 3.86 6.50 -1.24
N ARG A 133 4.00 7.78 -1.56
CA ARG A 133 4.36 8.82 -0.60
C ARG A 133 3.21 9.79 -0.41
N THR A 134 2.81 9.97 0.85
CA THR A 134 2.04 11.13 1.26
C THR A 134 3.01 12.13 1.87
N VAL A 135 3.13 13.30 1.23
CA VAL A 135 4.03 14.36 1.70
C VAL A 135 3.42 15.04 2.92
N CYS A 136 4.19 15.17 3.99
CA CYS A 136 3.78 15.77 5.26
C CYS A 136 4.53 17.10 5.47
N GLY A 137 4.16 18.14 4.74
CA GLY A 137 4.94 19.38 4.68
C GLY A 137 5.72 19.48 3.38
N MET A 138 7.03 19.28 3.45
CA MET A 138 7.89 19.32 2.28
C MET A 138 8.37 17.92 1.90
N PRO A 139 8.57 17.63 0.60
CA PRO A 139 9.12 16.36 0.17
C PRO A 139 10.50 16.10 0.80
N ASP A 140 10.57 15.14 1.73
CA ASP A 140 11.79 14.45 2.13
C ASP A 140 12.82 14.25 0.98
N PHE A 141 14.07 14.68 1.22
CA PHE A 141 15.22 14.45 0.33
C PHE A 141 15.08 14.99 -1.11
N GLU A 142 14.17 15.92 -1.37
CA GLU A 142 13.97 16.59 -2.65
C GLU A 142 13.89 18.12 -2.47
N GLY A 143 14.33 18.88 -3.48
CA GLY A 143 14.30 20.36 -3.46
C GLY A 143 15.42 21.04 -2.65
N TYR A 144 15.28 22.35 -2.45
CA TYR A 144 16.22 23.20 -1.69
C TYR A 144 15.81 23.35 -0.22
N ASN A 145 14.97 22.45 0.28
CA ASN A 145 14.34 22.59 1.59
C ASN A 145 15.30 22.19 2.71
N TYR A 146 15.18 22.85 3.86
CA TYR A 146 15.90 22.46 5.07
C TYR A 146 15.17 21.30 5.74
N ARG A 147 15.51 20.08 5.30
CA ARG A 147 14.92 18.82 5.78
C ARG A 147 14.98 18.72 7.30
N MET A 148 13.86 18.34 7.92
CA MET A 148 13.76 18.01 9.35
C MET A 148 14.51 19.01 10.23
N PHE A 149 14.33 20.30 9.92
CA PHE A 149 15.05 21.39 10.57
C PHE A 149 14.69 21.49 12.06
N PHE A 150 13.44 21.14 12.38
CA PHE A 150 12.92 20.94 13.72
C PHE A 150 12.78 19.45 14.00
N LYS A 151 13.58 18.89 14.91
CA LYS A 151 13.59 17.44 15.21
C LYS A 151 12.80 17.09 16.47
N SER A 152 12.57 18.06 17.36
CA SER A 152 11.83 17.91 18.61
C SER A 152 11.24 19.23 19.13
N LYS A 153 10.29 19.12 20.07
CA LYS A 153 9.78 20.21 20.92
C LYS A 153 10.93 21.04 21.51
N ALA A 154 11.93 20.38 22.08
CA ALA A 154 13.10 21.03 22.67
C ALA A 154 13.93 21.82 21.64
N ASP A 155 14.02 21.36 20.38
CA ASP A 155 14.69 22.11 19.32
C ASP A 155 13.93 23.39 18.97
N VAL A 156 12.60 23.35 18.99
CA VAL A 156 11.76 24.54 18.78
C VAL A 156 11.94 25.53 19.94
N GLU A 157 11.85 25.06 21.19
CA GLU A 157 12.02 25.89 22.39
C GLU A 157 13.39 26.56 22.46
N LYS A 158 14.45 25.80 22.17
CA LYS A 158 15.81 26.33 22.08
C LYS A 158 15.89 27.47 21.05
N ARG A 159 15.25 27.28 19.90
CA ARG A 159 15.25 28.28 18.81
C ARG A 159 14.40 29.50 19.11
N LEU A 160 13.31 29.36 19.88
CA LEU A 160 12.49 30.48 20.34
C LEU A 160 13.22 31.30 21.41
N SER A 161 14.05 30.67 22.24
CA SER A 161 14.83 31.36 23.29
C SER A 161 16.12 32.03 22.78
N GLU A 162 16.66 31.59 21.64
CA GLU A 162 17.78 32.23 20.96
C GLU A 162 17.29 33.50 20.23
N SER A 163 17.37 34.65 20.89
CA SER A 163 16.97 36.01 20.41
C SER A 163 17.61 36.46 19.08
N ALA A 164 18.52 35.67 18.49
CA ALA A 164 19.15 35.89 17.19
C ALA A 164 18.38 35.27 16.00
N MET A 165 17.32 34.50 16.24
CA MET A 165 16.53 33.94 15.14
C MET A 165 15.52 34.97 14.60
N GLU A 166 15.85 35.50 13.43
CA GLU A 166 15.05 36.44 12.65
C GLU A 166 13.60 35.93 12.49
N THR A 167 12.58 36.76 12.74
CA THR A 167 11.15 36.50 12.41
C THR A 167 10.95 35.99 10.98
N ARG A 168 11.91 36.28 10.09
CA ARG A 168 11.98 35.73 8.73
C ARG A 168 12.05 34.20 8.68
N LEU A 169 12.74 33.53 9.60
CA LEU A 169 12.83 32.07 9.62
C LEU A 169 11.46 31.45 9.92
N TRP A 170 10.79 31.95 10.95
CA TRP A 170 9.46 31.47 11.32
C TRP A 170 8.41 31.78 10.26
N ASN A 171 8.48 32.96 9.62
CA ASN A 171 7.64 33.27 8.47
C ASN A 171 7.87 32.30 7.29
N ARG A 172 9.09 31.78 7.10
CA ARG A 172 9.41 30.76 6.09
C ARG A 172 8.98 29.35 6.51
N ALA A 173 8.95 29.05 7.81
CA ALA A 173 8.41 27.79 8.33
C ALA A 173 6.88 27.72 8.23
N PHE A 174 6.19 28.86 8.35
CA PHE A 174 4.72 28.98 8.23
C PHE A 174 4.23 29.51 6.87
N ALA A 175 5.12 29.65 5.88
CA ALA A 175 4.72 30.02 4.54
C ALA A 175 3.77 28.96 3.96
N GLY A 176 2.85 29.35 3.07
CA GLY A 176 1.99 28.38 2.35
C GLY A 176 2.78 27.31 1.57
N VAL A 177 4.06 27.57 1.34
CA VAL A 177 5.08 26.65 0.83
C VAL A 177 6.27 26.69 1.79
N PRO A 178 6.31 25.86 2.86
CA PRO A 178 7.35 25.97 3.89
C PRO A 178 8.77 25.71 3.35
N GLU A 179 9.73 26.61 3.57
CA GLU A 179 11.14 26.32 3.21
C GLU A 179 11.79 25.28 4.14
N TYR A 180 11.21 25.13 5.34
CA TYR A 180 11.67 24.25 6.41
C TYR A 180 10.72 23.07 6.56
N ASP A 181 11.25 21.88 6.36
CA ASP A 181 10.51 20.65 6.62
C ASP A 181 10.56 20.32 8.11
N SER A 182 9.42 19.93 8.66
CA SER A 182 9.25 19.66 10.09
C SER A 182 8.86 18.22 10.40
N GLU A 183 8.47 17.42 9.40
CA GLU A 183 7.99 16.05 9.61
C GLU A 183 8.46 15.12 8.49
N SER A 184 8.79 13.88 8.85
CA SER A 184 8.99 12.82 7.87
C SER A 184 7.71 12.59 7.07
N ASP A 185 7.87 12.45 5.77
CA ASP A 185 6.81 11.95 4.90
C ASP A 185 6.38 10.53 5.28
N ARG A 186 5.16 10.17 4.88
CA ARG A 186 4.56 8.84 5.08
C ARG A 186 4.69 7.99 3.82
N TYR A 187 5.34 6.83 3.92
CA TYR A 187 5.56 5.94 2.79
C TYR A 187 4.77 4.65 2.94
N SER A 188 3.68 4.50 2.19
CA SER A 188 2.88 3.27 2.16
C SER A 188 3.44 2.31 1.10
N TYR A 189 3.80 1.09 1.49
CA TYR A 189 4.24 0.04 0.55
C TYR A 189 3.18 -1.03 0.35
N ASN A 190 3.09 -1.58 -0.85
CA ASN A 190 2.30 -2.76 -1.18
C ASN A 190 3.01 -3.56 -2.29
N PHE A 191 3.47 -4.77 -1.99
CA PHE A 191 4.15 -5.66 -2.93
C PHE A 191 4.16 -7.10 -2.41
N ALA A 192 4.11 -8.10 -3.31
CA ALA A 192 4.32 -9.52 -2.97
C ALA A 192 3.52 -10.05 -1.75
N GLY A 193 2.28 -9.56 -1.56
CA GLY A 193 1.44 -9.94 -0.42
C GLY A 193 1.76 -9.23 0.90
N LYS A 194 2.70 -8.29 0.91
CA LYS A 194 3.01 -7.40 2.03
C LYS A 194 2.43 -6.01 1.79
N ALA A 195 1.91 -5.41 2.84
CA ALA A 195 1.52 -4.02 2.87
C ALA A 195 1.81 -3.41 4.24
N GLY A 196 2.08 -2.11 4.28
CA GLY A 196 2.36 -1.38 5.50
C GLY A 196 2.89 0.00 5.21
N ILE A 197 3.39 0.68 6.23
CA ILE A 197 3.97 2.02 6.11
C ILE A 197 5.40 2.02 6.68
N PHE A 198 6.23 2.93 6.21
CA PHE A 198 7.42 3.35 6.96
C PHE A 198 7.54 4.87 7.01
N ARG A 199 8.25 5.34 8.05
CA ARG A 199 8.65 6.73 8.28
C ARG A 199 10.16 6.80 8.49
N TYR A 200 10.76 7.96 8.30
CA TYR A 200 12.15 8.20 8.64
C TYR A 200 12.28 8.77 10.07
N ASN A 201 13.23 8.26 10.82
CA ASN A 201 13.62 8.88 12.09
C ASN A 201 14.42 10.17 11.81
N VAL A 202 14.02 11.28 12.45
CA VAL A 202 14.61 12.62 12.24
C VAL A 202 16.08 12.76 12.64
N TYR A 203 16.61 11.83 13.43
CA TYR A 203 17.97 11.90 13.95
C TYR A 203 18.97 11.13 13.10
N ASN A 204 18.62 9.92 12.67
CA ASN A 204 19.52 9.01 11.98
C ASN A 204 19.07 8.67 10.55
N GLU A 205 17.91 9.17 10.12
CA GLU A 205 17.35 8.97 8.78
C GLU A 205 17.21 7.49 8.39
N VAL A 206 17.03 6.62 9.38
CA VAL A 206 16.78 5.19 9.16
C VAL A 206 15.28 4.97 8.98
N PRO A 207 14.85 4.25 7.91
CA PRO A 207 13.47 3.83 7.74
C PRO A 207 12.96 2.97 8.91
N PHE A 208 11.72 3.23 9.31
CA PHE A 208 11.08 2.57 10.43
C PHE A 208 9.69 2.11 10.01
N THR A 209 9.49 0.80 9.90
CA THR A 209 8.20 0.18 9.53
C THR A 209 7.18 0.34 10.64
N ILE A 210 5.94 0.64 10.25
CA ILE A 210 4.80 0.89 11.13
C ILE A 210 3.57 0.21 10.49
N PRO A 211 3.00 -0.86 11.09
CA PRO A 211 3.48 -1.59 12.27
C PRO A 211 4.85 -2.27 12.05
N HIS A 212 5.42 -2.90 13.09
CA HIS A 212 6.71 -3.60 12.97
C HIS A 212 6.65 -4.72 11.92
N GLU A 213 7.51 -4.61 10.91
CA GLU A 213 7.73 -5.65 9.90
C GLU A 213 9.26 -5.80 9.73
N PRO A 214 9.82 -7.02 9.88
CA PRO A 214 11.28 -7.27 9.80
C PRO A 214 11.86 -7.26 8.37
N ILE A 215 11.29 -6.46 7.47
CA ILE A 215 11.89 -6.16 6.18
C ILE A 215 12.97 -5.08 6.32
N LYS A 216 14.04 -5.18 5.54
CA LYS A 216 15.03 -4.09 5.45
C LYS A 216 14.66 -3.17 4.29
N ILE A 217 14.63 -1.87 4.54
CA ILE A 217 14.35 -0.85 3.52
C ILE A 217 15.56 0.06 3.42
N GLU A 218 16.11 0.18 2.22
CA GLU A 218 17.26 1.02 1.92
C GLU A 218 16.91 1.99 0.79
N ARG A 219 17.23 3.27 0.99
CA ARG A 219 17.07 4.30 -0.05
C ARG A 219 18.29 4.29 -0.96
N THR A 220 18.07 4.28 -2.27
CA THR A 220 19.11 4.34 -3.30
C THR A 220 19.01 5.65 -4.07
N SER A 221 19.98 5.95 -4.94
CA SER A 221 19.91 7.11 -5.83
C SER A 221 18.73 7.05 -6.83
N LYS A 222 18.22 5.85 -7.11
CA LYS A 222 17.11 5.61 -8.04
C LYS A 222 15.75 5.51 -7.36
N GLY A 223 15.70 5.05 -6.11
CA GLY A 223 14.46 4.87 -5.37
C GLY A 223 14.71 4.03 -4.11
N TYR A 224 14.17 2.81 -4.07
CA TYR A 224 14.26 1.94 -2.89
C TYR A 224 14.67 0.51 -3.23
N GLU A 225 15.43 -0.09 -2.33
CA GLU A 225 15.72 -1.52 -2.26
C GLU A 225 15.08 -2.07 -0.97
N VAL A 226 14.28 -3.12 -1.10
CA VAL A 226 13.60 -3.77 0.03
C VAL A 226 13.98 -5.23 0.06
N ILE A 227 14.53 -5.69 1.19
CA ILE A 227 14.97 -7.07 1.39
C ILE A 227 14.02 -7.73 2.39
N ASP A 228 13.34 -8.77 1.94
CA ASP A 228 12.40 -9.56 2.74
C ASP A 228 13.13 -10.50 3.71
N THR A 229 12.41 -11.13 4.63
CA THR A 229 12.93 -12.06 5.65
C THR A 229 13.38 -13.40 5.07
N ASP A 230 12.97 -13.72 3.85
CA ASP A 230 13.46 -14.87 3.09
C ASP A 230 14.73 -14.54 2.28
N GLY A 231 15.15 -13.27 2.25
CA GLY A 231 16.28 -12.74 1.48
C GLY A 231 15.95 -12.31 0.05
N THR A 232 14.70 -12.42 -0.40
CA THR A 232 14.25 -11.93 -1.70
C THR A 232 14.33 -10.40 -1.71
N THR A 233 14.90 -9.84 -2.79
CA THR A 233 15.17 -8.41 -2.89
C THR A 233 14.32 -7.75 -3.97
N TYR A 234 13.67 -6.65 -3.62
CA TYR A 234 12.73 -5.90 -4.44
C TYR A 234 13.26 -4.49 -4.71
N TYR A 235 13.28 -4.06 -5.97
CA TYR A 235 13.82 -2.75 -6.38
C TYR A 235 12.73 -1.86 -6.95
N PHE A 236 12.49 -0.72 -6.30
CA PHE A 236 11.48 0.26 -6.69
C PHE A 236 12.17 1.48 -7.30
N GLU A 237 12.30 1.52 -8.62
CA GLU A 237 13.10 2.53 -9.34
C GLU A 237 12.28 3.38 -10.33
N ALA A 238 11.10 2.92 -10.76
CA ALA A 238 10.25 3.66 -11.70
C ALA A 238 9.40 4.70 -10.93
N LYS A 239 9.54 5.99 -11.27
CA LYS A 239 9.00 7.10 -10.47
C LYS A 239 7.69 7.66 -11.03
N GLU A 240 6.70 7.84 -10.17
CA GLU A 240 5.56 8.73 -10.39
C GLU A 240 5.97 10.16 -10.02
N SER A 241 5.67 11.11 -10.90
CA SER A 241 5.89 12.52 -10.63
C SER A 241 4.58 13.24 -10.42
N CYS A 242 4.54 14.08 -9.40
CA CYS A 242 3.43 14.98 -9.12
C CYS A 242 3.94 16.43 -9.17
N THR A 243 3.14 17.33 -9.76
CA THR A 243 3.32 18.78 -9.65
C THR A 243 2.09 19.34 -8.96
N SER A 244 2.26 20.03 -7.85
CA SER A 244 1.18 20.69 -7.12
C SER A 244 1.18 22.20 -7.42
N PRO A 245 0.09 22.94 -7.12
CA PRO A 245 0.07 24.39 -7.33
C PRO A 245 1.07 25.13 -6.45
N GLN A 246 1.36 24.57 -5.28
CA GLN A 246 2.21 25.15 -4.24
C GLN A 246 3.67 24.70 -4.34
N MET A 247 3.98 23.56 -4.96
CA MET A 247 5.34 23.02 -5.03
C MET A 247 5.78 22.74 -6.47
N ASN A 248 7.10 22.79 -6.68
CA ASN A 248 7.71 22.22 -7.89
C ASN A 248 7.45 20.70 -7.98
N THR A 249 7.79 20.10 -9.13
CA THR A 249 7.63 18.66 -9.35
C THR A 249 8.43 17.82 -8.35
N TYR A 250 7.78 16.82 -7.75
CA TYR A 250 8.38 15.87 -6.79
C TYR A 250 7.97 14.42 -7.10
N THR A 251 8.67 13.45 -6.50
CA THR A 251 8.33 12.03 -6.64
C THR A 251 7.25 11.62 -5.64
N SER A 252 6.10 11.16 -6.14
CA SER A 252 4.94 10.75 -5.33
C SER A 252 4.81 9.23 -5.15
N ALA A 253 5.47 8.42 -5.98
CA ALA A 253 5.55 6.97 -5.81
C ALA A 253 6.74 6.35 -6.54
N TRP A 254 7.17 5.17 -6.10
CA TRP A 254 8.17 4.32 -6.74
C TRP A 254 7.59 2.93 -7.02
N TYR A 255 7.61 2.50 -8.27
CA TYR A 255 7.10 1.20 -8.73
C TYR A 255 8.20 0.16 -8.82
N LEU A 256 7.84 -1.09 -8.52
CA LEU A 256 8.71 -2.25 -8.56
C LEU A 256 9.21 -2.51 -9.99
N THR A 257 10.52 -2.55 -10.17
CA THR A 257 11.22 -2.73 -11.45
C THR A 257 12.02 -4.02 -11.54
N LYS A 258 12.41 -4.60 -10.40
CA LYS A 258 13.19 -5.83 -10.36
C LYS A 258 12.89 -6.63 -9.09
N ILE A 259 12.78 -7.95 -9.24
CA ILE A 259 12.73 -8.92 -8.14
C ILE A 259 13.93 -9.84 -8.32
N GLU A 260 14.77 -9.96 -7.30
CA GLU A 260 15.86 -10.93 -7.25
C GLU A 260 15.56 -11.96 -6.16
N THR A 261 15.32 -13.20 -6.57
CA THR A 261 14.94 -14.27 -5.64
C THR A 261 16.10 -14.69 -4.75
N ALA A 262 15.79 -15.05 -3.52
CA ALA A 262 16.79 -15.40 -2.52
C ALA A 262 17.51 -16.72 -2.84
N GLY A 263 16.77 -17.75 -3.27
CA GLY A 263 17.30 -19.10 -3.45
C GLY A 263 18.20 -19.24 -4.68
N ARG A 264 17.61 -19.15 -5.87
CA ARG A 264 18.30 -19.37 -7.15
C ARG A 264 18.86 -18.11 -7.80
N LYS A 265 18.63 -16.94 -7.21
CA LYS A 265 19.01 -15.63 -7.78
C LYS A 265 18.39 -15.41 -9.16
N ASN A 266 17.14 -15.84 -9.31
CA ASN A 266 16.33 -15.54 -10.48
C ASN A 266 16.01 -14.04 -10.49
N VAL A 267 16.10 -13.41 -11.66
CA VAL A 267 15.82 -11.98 -11.82
C VAL A 267 14.58 -11.81 -12.68
N ILE A 268 13.51 -11.31 -12.07
CA ILE A 268 12.30 -10.87 -12.76
C ILE A 268 12.41 -9.36 -12.97
N THR A 269 12.26 -8.89 -14.21
CA THR A 269 12.32 -7.47 -14.54
C THR A 269 10.94 -6.96 -14.93
N LEU A 270 10.56 -5.80 -14.40
CA LEU A 270 9.33 -5.08 -14.71
C LEU A 270 9.72 -3.75 -15.37
N SER A 271 9.29 -3.55 -16.61
CA SER A 271 9.60 -2.35 -17.41
C SER A 271 8.38 -1.47 -17.53
N TYR A 272 8.57 -0.15 -17.50
CA TYR A 272 7.49 0.84 -17.55
C TYR A 272 7.68 1.79 -18.73
N THR A 273 6.57 2.26 -19.27
CA THR A 273 6.51 3.40 -20.18
C THR A 273 5.96 4.62 -19.44
N THR A 274 6.34 5.81 -19.86
CA THR A 274 5.85 7.04 -19.26
C THR A 274 4.43 7.34 -19.76
N GLY A 275 3.45 7.35 -18.86
CA GLY A 275 2.09 7.79 -19.18
C GLY A 275 2.00 9.29 -19.48
N ASP A 276 0.89 9.69 -20.09
CA ASP A 276 0.54 11.08 -20.29
C ASP A 276 0.23 11.77 -18.97
N SER A 277 0.48 13.07 -18.94
CA SER A 277 0.16 13.89 -17.77
C SER A 277 -1.35 14.04 -17.68
N TYR A 278 -1.91 13.90 -16.48
CA TYR A 278 -3.31 14.21 -16.22
C TYR A 278 -3.48 15.02 -14.94
N ILE A 279 -4.60 15.73 -14.87
CA ILE A 279 -4.84 16.71 -13.82
C ILE A 279 -5.97 16.25 -12.91
N ILE A 280 -5.76 16.40 -11.60
CA ILE A 280 -6.78 16.26 -10.56
C ILE A 280 -6.96 17.59 -9.85
N ARG A 281 -8.21 17.99 -9.63
CA ARG A 281 -8.61 19.17 -8.86
C ARG A 281 -9.34 18.70 -7.62
N TYR A 282 -8.87 19.15 -6.47
CA TYR A 282 -9.60 19.02 -5.22
C TYR A 282 -10.33 20.32 -4.96
N ARG A 283 -11.46 20.26 -4.27
CA ARG A 283 -12.17 21.45 -3.81
C ARG A 283 -12.16 21.45 -2.30
N SER A 284 -11.77 22.57 -1.71
CA SER A 284 -11.83 22.81 -0.26
C SER A 284 -12.43 24.18 0.00
N GLN A 285 -13.02 24.36 1.17
CA GLN A 285 -13.59 25.63 1.59
C GLN A 285 -13.36 25.82 3.10
N PHE A 286 -13.16 27.06 3.51
CA PHE A 286 -13.32 27.46 4.90
C PHE A 286 -14.25 28.68 5.01
N LEU A 287 -14.87 28.84 6.17
CA LEU A 287 -15.63 30.02 6.57
C LEU A 287 -15.08 30.53 7.90
N HIS A 288 -15.22 31.82 8.17
CA HIS A 288 -14.91 32.38 9.47
C HIS A 288 -15.86 33.53 9.85
N LYS A 289 -16.04 33.71 11.17
CA LYS A 289 -16.83 34.79 11.79
C LYS A 289 -16.15 35.20 13.08
N GLY A 290 -16.03 36.50 13.37
CA GLY A 290 -15.39 36.95 14.60
C GLY A 290 -16.01 38.15 15.29
N ASN A 291 -15.67 38.28 16.57
CA ASN A 291 -15.97 39.42 17.43
C ASN A 291 -14.80 40.43 17.41
N VAL A 292 -15.10 41.72 17.52
CA VAL A 292 -14.10 42.80 17.39
C VAL A 292 -13.60 43.28 18.75
N ILE A 293 -12.29 43.16 19.00
CA ILE A 293 -11.59 43.85 20.09
C ILE A 293 -10.63 44.88 19.48
N THR A 294 -10.75 46.14 19.88
CA THR A 294 -9.97 47.25 19.31
C THR A 294 -9.00 47.80 20.35
N TYR A 295 -7.71 47.86 20.01
CA TYR A 295 -6.69 48.55 20.79
C TYR A 295 -6.21 49.76 19.98
N SER A 296 -6.07 50.92 20.61
CA SER A 296 -5.53 52.12 19.95
C SER A 296 -4.40 52.67 20.80
N GLU A 297 -3.18 52.72 20.25
CA GLU A 297 -2.09 53.46 20.87
C GLU A 297 -2.12 54.92 20.42
N GLY A 298 -2.38 55.80 21.39
CA GLY A 298 -2.40 57.25 21.20
C GLY A 298 -2.90 57.96 22.46
N VAL A 299 -1.96 58.42 23.28
CA VAL A 299 -2.16 59.35 24.41
C VAL A 299 -3.06 58.83 25.55
N GLY A 300 -2.55 57.86 26.33
CA GLY A 300 -2.91 57.71 27.75
C GLY A 300 -4.37 57.34 28.10
N GLN A 301 -5.20 56.87 27.18
CA GLN A 301 -6.52 56.34 27.51
C GLN A 301 -6.71 54.90 27.00
N GLN A 302 -6.92 53.97 27.95
CA GLN A 302 -7.51 52.66 27.69
C GLN A 302 -8.98 52.85 27.33
N TYR A 303 -9.37 52.46 26.11
CA TYR A 303 -10.78 52.37 25.72
C TYR A 303 -11.30 50.94 25.90
N VAL A 304 -12.47 50.82 26.53
CA VAL A 304 -13.18 49.56 26.79
C VAL A 304 -13.83 49.05 25.51
N ALA A 305 -13.73 47.73 25.27
CA ALA A 305 -14.25 47.03 24.10
C ALA A 305 -15.79 47.08 24.00
N ASN A 306 -16.30 47.34 22.78
CA ASN A 306 -17.69 47.08 22.43
C ASN A 306 -17.74 45.84 21.52
N GLU A 307 -18.41 44.78 21.97
CA GLU A 307 -18.68 43.60 21.14
C GLU A 307 -19.62 44.00 19.99
N THR A 308 -19.08 44.09 18.78
CA THR A 308 -19.88 44.18 17.55
C THR A 308 -19.78 42.85 16.81
N THR A 309 -20.92 42.31 16.42
CA THR A 309 -21.03 41.06 15.65
C THR A 309 -20.45 41.26 14.26
N GLY A 310 -19.37 40.54 13.92
CA GLY A 310 -18.68 40.66 12.63
C GLY A 310 -19.41 39.98 11.45
N ASN A 311 -19.02 40.38 10.23
CA ASN A 311 -19.45 39.78 8.96
C ASN A 311 -18.75 38.42 8.70
N PHE A 312 -19.42 37.55 7.95
CA PHE A 312 -18.86 36.27 7.49
C PHE A 312 -17.88 36.48 6.32
N GLY A 313 -16.72 35.82 6.38
CA GLY A 313 -15.76 35.72 5.28
C GLY A 313 -15.38 34.25 5.00
N GLY A 314 -14.92 33.93 3.79
CA GLY A 314 -14.45 32.57 3.49
C GLY A 314 -14.01 32.39 2.04
N ASP A 315 -13.05 31.50 1.85
CA ASP A 315 -12.45 31.22 0.54
C ASP A 315 -12.75 29.79 0.10
N VAL A 316 -12.93 29.62 -1.21
CA VAL A 316 -13.01 28.32 -1.88
C VAL A 316 -11.71 28.11 -2.63
N SER A 317 -10.96 27.07 -2.25
CA SER A 317 -9.72 26.67 -2.91
C SER A 317 -9.97 25.49 -3.86
N MET A 318 -9.34 25.53 -5.03
CA MET A 318 -9.38 24.46 -6.03
C MET A 318 -7.97 24.04 -6.49
N PRO A 319 -7.14 23.45 -5.60
CA PRO A 319 -5.78 23.10 -5.96
C PRO A 319 -5.76 22.04 -7.07
N THR A 320 -4.87 22.26 -8.04
CA THR A 320 -4.71 21.48 -9.27
C THR A 320 -3.41 20.70 -9.25
N TYR A 321 -3.49 19.38 -9.21
CA TYR A 321 -2.36 18.46 -9.20
C TYR A 321 -2.19 17.83 -10.57
N SER A 322 -0.96 17.84 -11.09
CA SER A 322 -0.62 17.18 -12.35
C SER A 322 0.24 15.95 -12.08
N TYR A 323 -0.27 14.78 -12.45
CA TYR A 323 0.40 13.50 -12.26
C TYR A 323 0.92 12.95 -13.58
N ARG A 324 2.11 12.34 -13.53
CA ARG A 324 2.68 11.52 -14.60
C ARG A 324 3.00 10.14 -14.04
N VAL A 325 2.17 9.16 -14.38
CA VAL A 325 2.20 7.81 -13.80
C VAL A 325 2.93 6.83 -14.72
N PRO A 326 3.88 6.02 -14.22
CA PRO A 326 4.48 4.91 -14.97
C PRO A 326 3.44 3.83 -15.33
N MET A 327 3.37 3.46 -16.61
CA MET A 327 2.52 2.37 -17.11
C MET A 327 3.35 1.11 -17.28
N LEU A 328 3.03 0.05 -16.55
CA LEU A 328 3.71 -1.25 -16.65
C LEU A 328 3.59 -1.75 -18.09
N SER A 329 4.71 -1.91 -18.78
CA SER A 329 4.77 -2.28 -20.20
C SER A 329 5.13 -3.75 -20.42
N SER A 330 6.01 -4.29 -19.58
CA SER A 330 6.33 -5.72 -19.62
C SER A 330 6.86 -6.27 -18.31
N ILE A 331 6.62 -7.55 -18.06
CA ILE A 331 7.34 -8.36 -17.07
C ILE A 331 8.11 -9.43 -17.82
N SER A 332 9.39 -9.63 -17.50
CA SER A 332 10.23 -10.63 -18.17
C SER A 332 11.09 -11.42 -17.19
N TRP A 333 11.19 -12.72 -17.46
CA TRP A 333 12.14 -13.62 -16.83
C TRP A 333 12.51 -14.73 -17.83
N ASN A 334 13.80 -14.97 -18.03
CA ASN A 334 14.31 -15.89 -19.05
C ASN A 334 13.66 -15.61 -20.43
N ASN A 335 12.98 -16.61 -21.00
CA ASN A 335 12.33 -16.52 -22.31
C ASN A 335 10.83 -16.20 -22.20
N VAL A 336 10.34 -15.96 -20.97
CA VAL A 336 8.96 -15.55 -20.70
C VAL A 336 8.89 -14.03 -20.74
N ASN A 337 8.01 -13.51 -21.59
CA ASN A 337 7.69 -12.08 -21.69
C ASN A 337 6.19 -11.89 -21.57
N ILE A 338 5.78 -11.05 -20.63
CA ILE A 338 4.39 -10.68 -20.38
C ILE A 338 4.26 -9.21 -20.79
N THR A 339 3.59 -8.93 -21.90
CA THR A 339 3.43 -7.57 -22.44
C THR A 339 2.06 -6.99 -22.07
N PHE A 340 2.03 -5.73 -21.66
CA PHE A 340 0.85 -4.96 -21.33
C PHE A 340 0.64 -3.88 -22.38
N SER A 341 -0.50 -3.89 -23.08
CA SER A 341 -0.77 -2.98 -24.19
C SER A 341 -1.83 -1.96 -23.83
N TYR A 342 -1.57 -0.69 -24.13
CA TYR A 342 -2.46 0.43 -23.79
C TYR A 342 -2.96 1.17 -25.04
N ALA A 343 -4.22 1.63 -24.98
CA ALA A 343 -4.76 2.61 -25.92
C ALA A 343 -4.87 3.97 -25.22
N LYS A 344 -4.71 5.05 -26.00
CA LYS A 344 -4.83 6.45 -25.53
C LYS A 344 -6.15 7.05 -25.98
N ASP A 345 -7.25 6.36 -25.69
CA ASP A 345 -8.60 6.64 -26.18
C ASP A 345 -9.60 7.02 -25.08
N ARG A 346 -9.12 7.21 -23.84
CA ARG A 346 -10.00 7.53 -22.71
C ARG A 346 -10.63 8.92 -22.80
N LEU A 347 -11.93 8.95 -22.51
CA LEU A 347 -12.77 10.16 -22.52
C LEU A 347 -12.84 10.87 -21.17
N ASP A 348 -12.36 10.23 -20.10
CA ASP A 348 -12.26 10.80 -18.75
C ASP A 348 -10.85 11.38 -18.49
N THR A 349 -10.43 11.45 -17.23
CA THR A 349 -9.26 12.23 -16.76
C THR A 349 -7.92 11.78 -17.38
N GLN A 350 -7.56 10.51 -17.23
CA GLN A 350 -6.32 9.93 -17.77
C GLN A 350 -6.56 9.37 -19.17
N LYS A 351 -5.55 9.34 -20.05
CA LYS A 351 -5.70 8.89 -21.44
C LYS A 351 -5.52 7.39 -21.65
N GLU A 352 -4.70 6.74 -20.85
CA GLU A 352 -4.34 5.33 -21.02
C GLU A 352 -5.36 4.35 -20.44
N ARG A 353 -5.74 3.38 -21.27
CA ARG A 353 -6.56 2.21 -20.93
C ARG A 353 -5.79 0.93 -21.26
N LEU A 354 -5.69 0.00 -20.31
CA LEU A 354 -5.12 -1.32 -20.56
C LEU A 354 -6.08 -2.11 -21.46
N THR A 355 -5.61 -2.50 -22.63
CA THR A 355 -6.40 -3.21 -23.66
C THR A 355 -6.13 -4.70 -23.68
N SER A 356 -4.89 -5.12 -23.42
CA SER A 356 -4.54 -6.52 -23.37
C SER A 356 -3.30 -6.83 -22.54
N ILE A 357 -3.25 -8.07 -22.06
CA ILE A 357 -2.05 -8.70 -21.49
C ILE A 357 -1.74 -9.93 -22.34
N THR A 358 -0.51 -10.01 -22.85
CA THR A 358 -0.04 -11.14 -23.66
C THR A 358 1.15 -11.81 -22.99
N VAL A 359 1.01 -13.08 -22.64
CA VAL A 359 2.09 -13.92 -22.14
C VAL A 359 2.69 -14.68 -23.31
N LYS A 360 3.98 -14.52 -23.54
CA LYS A 360 4.77 -15.29 -24.50
C LYS A 360 5.87 -16.06 -23.79
N ASP A 361 6.14 -17.26 -24.28
CA ASP A 361 7.28 -18.08 -23.89
C ASP A 361 7.99 -18.54 -25.17
N ASN A 362 9.28 -18.24 -25.32
CA ASN A 362 10.03 -18.45 -26.56
C ASN A 362 9.30 -17.86 -27.80
N ASN A 363 8.78 -16.64 -27.67
CA ASN A 363 7.98 -15.91 -28.68
C ASN A 363 6.61 -16.52 -29.04
N SER A 364 6.27 -17.69 -28.50
CA SER A 364 4.96 -18.32 -28.70
C SER A 364 3.97 -17.79 -27.67
N THR A 365 2.77 -17.40 -28.10
CA THR A 365 1.72 -16.90 -27.20
C THR A 365 1.20 -18.05 -26.35
N VAL A 366 1.39 -17.96 -25.03
CA VAL A 366 0.86 -18.93 -24.06
C VAL A 366 -0.54 -18.52 -23.64
N LYS A 367 -0.74 -17.22 -23.40
CA LYS A 367 -2.00 -16.65 -22.95
C LYS A 367 -2.18 -15.25 -23.49
N HIS A 368 -3.40 -14.92 -23.91
CA HIS A 368 -3.79 -13.57 -24.29
C HIS A 368 -5.09 -13.20 -23.59
N VAL A 369 -5.09 -12.06 -22.90
CA VAL A 369 -6.25 -11.53 -22.19
C VAL A 369 -6.61 -10.18 -22.79
N THR A 370 -7.87 -10.02 -23.18
CA THR A 370 -8.43 -8.77 -23.72
C THR A 370 -9.34 -8.12 -22.69
N PHE A 371 -9.16 -6.81 -22.51
CA PHE A 371 -9.93 -5.97 -21.59
C PHE A 371 -10.96 -5.17 -22.39
N ASN A 372 -12.25 -5.44 -22.15
CA ASN A 372 -13.35 -4.69 -22.75
C ASN A 372 -13.77 -3.57 -21.80
N ASN A 373 -13.00 -2.49 -21.77
CA ASN A 373 -13.16 -1.35 -20.87
C ASN A 373 -13.34 -0.01 -21.59
N ASN A 374 -13.88 -0.01 -22.81
CA ASN A 374 -14.16 1.20 -23.60
C ASN A 374 -15.55 1.82 -23.32
N ALA A 375 -16.24 1.35 -22.28
CA ALA A 375 -17.53 1.88 -21.85
C ALA A 375 -17.37 2.77 -20.62
N TYR A 376 -18.36 3.64 -20.38
CA TYR A 376 -18.33 4.63 -19.31
C TYR A 376 -19.58 4.56 -18.45
N PHE A 377 -19.43 4.95 -17.19
CA PHE A 377 -20.50 5.55 -16.39
C PHE A 377 -20.57 7.04 -16.73
N GLY A 378 -21.72 7.67 -16.50
CA GLY A 378 -21.93 9.07 -16.85
C GLY A 378 -22.50 9.24 -18.26
N ASP A 379 -23.11 10.38 -18.50
CA ASP A 379 -23.79 10.76 -19.74
C ASP A 379 -23.13 11.97 -20.42
N ARG A 380 -22.12 12.59 -19.78
CA ARG A 380 -21.43 13.80 -20.24
C ARG A 380 -19.94 13.71 -19.94
N SER A 381 -19.12 14.46 -20.67
CA SER A 381 -17.66 14.50 -20.42
C SER A 381 -17.30 14.93 -18.99
N SER A 382 -18.19 15.66 -18.30
CA SER A 382 -17.98 16.11 -16.93
C SER A 382 -18.14 15.01 -15.86
N ASN A 383 -18.79 13.89 -16.18
CA ASN A 383 -19.05 12.81 -15.24
C ASN A 383 -18.63 11.43 -15.76
N TYR A 384 -17.91 11.36 -16.89
CA TYR A 384 -17.41 10.10 -17.42
C TYR A 384 -16.45 9.40 -16.45
N ARG A 385 -16.73 8.10 -16.23
CA ARG A 385 -15.83 7.18 -15.53
C ARG A 385 -15.72 5.89 -16.30
N MET A 386 -14.52 5.56 -16.78
CA MET A 386 -14.30 4.32 -17.53
C MET A 386 -14.63 3.09 -16.68
N LYS A 387 -15.33 2.09 -17.26
CA LYS A 387 -15.71 0.84 -16.58
C LYS A 387 -15.22 -0.40 -17.32
N LEU A 388 -14.90 -1.46 -16.59
CA LEU A 388 -14.56 -2.77 -17.15
C LEU A 388 -15.85 -3.54 -17.41
N SER A 389 -16.20 -3.83 -18.66
CA SER A 389 -17.44 -4.55 -19.00
C SER A 389 -17.23 -6.05 -19.06
N SER A 390 -16.07 -6.50 -19.53
CA SER A 390 -15.73 -7.92 -19.58
C SER A 390 -14.22 -8.16 -19.75
N LEU A 391 -13.79 -9.38 -19.43
CA LEU A 391 -12.47 -9.92 -19.74
C LEU A 391 -12.62 -11.15 -20.62
N SER A 392 -11.80 -11.25 -21.66
CA SER A 392 -11.76 -12.41 -22.54
C SER A 392 -10.37 -13.04 -22.50
N MET A 393 -10.27 -14.32 -22.14
CA MET A 393 -8.99 -15.02 -22.00
C MET A 393 -8.88 -16.14 -23.03
N LYS A 394 -7.76 -16.20 -23.74
CA LYS A 394 -7.45 -17.25 -24.72
C LYS A 394 -6.07 -17.85 -24.45
N GLY A 395 -5.95 -19.17 -24.62
CA GLY A 395 -4.67 -19.88 -24.62
C GLY A 395 -3.96 -19.84 -25.98
N ASN A 396 -2.99 -20.74 -26.17
CA ASN A 396 -2.15 -20.84 -27.38
C ASN A 396 -2.88 -21.45 -28.61
N ALA A 397 -3.96 -22.21 -28.43
CA ALA A 397 -4.60 -22.91 -29.55
C ALA A 397 -5.35 -21.94 -30.50
N THR A 398 -5.09 -22.05 -31.81
CA THR A 398 -5.63 -21.17 -32.87
C THR A 398 -7.16 -21.12 -32.92
N ASN A 399 -7.84 -22.17 -32.40
CA ASN A 399 -9.30 -22.28 -32.32
C ASN A 399 -9.83 -22.26 -30.87
N ALA A 400 -9.05 -21.75 -29.90
CA ALA A 400 -9.48 -21.71 -28.50
C ALA A 400 -10.74 -20.84 -28.33
N ILE A 401 -11.80 -21.44 -27.79
CA ILE A 401 -12.96 -20.71 -27.25
C ILE A 401 -12.44 -19.85 -26.09
N ALA A 402 -12.82 -18.57 -26.09
CA ALA A 402 -12.37 -17.66 -25.05
C ALA A 402 -13.16 -17.87 -23.75
N ASP A 403 -12.44 -17.89 -22.63
CA ASP A 403 -13.02 -17.80 -21.31
C ASP A 403 -13.41 -16.35 -21.05
N ASN A 404 -14.72 -16.09 -21.02
CA ASN A 404 -15.27 -14.75 -20.88
C ASN A 404 -15.84 -14.53 -19.48
N TYR A 405 -15.36 -13.48 -18.81
CA TYR A 405 -15.96 -12.92 -17.62
C TYR A 405 -16.75 -11.68 -18.01
N THR A 406 -18.00 -11.54 -17.57
CA THR A 406 -18.79 -10.32 -17.81
C THR A 406 -19.24 -9.71 -16.49
N PHE A 407 -19.29 -8.37 -16.46
CA PHE A 407 -19.57 -7.61 -15.24
C PHE A 407 -20.79 -6.72 -15.45
N SER A 408 -21.72 -6.77 -14.50
CA SER A 408 -22.84 -5.82 -14.42
C SER A 408 -22.66 -4.91 -13.21
N TYR A 409 -23.15 -3.68 -13.32
CA TYR A 409 -22.98 -2.64 -12.33
C TYR A 409 -24.30 -1.96 -12.01
N ASP A 410 -24.33 -1.21 -10.93
CA ASP A 410 -25.34 -0.17 -10.74
C ASP A 410 -25.24 0.88 -11.86
N THR A 411 -26.40 1.26 -12.41
CA THR A 411 -26.49 2.13 -13.58
C THR A 411 -26.83 3.57 -13.24
N SER A 412 -26.84 3.94 -11.95
CA SER A 412 -27.04 5.34 -11.57
C SER A 412 -25.93 6.22 -12.12
N THR A 413 -26.32 7.40 -12.57
CA THR A 413 -25.40 8.37 -13.18
C THR A 413 -24.52 8.99 -12.09
N PRO A 414 -23.18 8.89 -12.19
CA PRO A 414 -22.27 9.56 -11.26
C PRO A 414 -22.46 11.09 -11.30
N PRO A 415 -22.24 11.79 -10.17
CA PRO A 415 -22.16 13.25 -10.19
C PRO A 415 -20.96 13.72 -11.02
N GLU A 416 -20.97 15.00 -11.38
CA GLU A 416 -19.84 15.63 -12.06
C GLU A 416 -18.56 15.55 -11.24
N HIS A 417 -17.45 15.31 -11.93
CA HIS A 417 -16.13 15.47 -11.38
C HIS A 417 -15.82 16.95 -11.17
N TYR A 418 -15.22 17.33 -10.03
CA TYR A 418 -14.66 18.68 -9.87
C TYR A 418 -13.59 19.01 -10.93
N ASN A 419 -13.04 17.99 -11.61
CA ASN A 419 -12.09 18.12 -12.72
C ASN A 419 -12.72 18.66 -14.02
N ALA A 420 -14.05 18.72 -14.11
CA ALA A 420 -14.75 19.03 -15.35
C ALA A 420 -14.98 20.51 -15.63
N SER A 421 -14.79 21.39 -14.65
CA SER A 421 -15.05 22.83 -14.80
C SER A 421 -13.86 23.56 -15.46
N ASN A 422 -13.71 23.42 -16.78
CA ASN A 422 -12.90 24.38 -17.54
C ASN A 422 -13.66 25.70 -17.83
N ALA A 423 -14.91 25.86 -17.37
CA ALA A 423 -15.80 26.93 -17.83
C ALA A 423 -16.61 27.66 -16.73
N GLY A 424 -16.31 27.49 -15.45
CA GLY A 424 -17.03 28.21 -14.38
C GLY A 424 -16.13 28.42 -13.17
N GLY A 425 -16.16 29.62 -12.58
CA GLY A 425 -15.39 29.95 -11.39
C GLY A 425 -15.71 29.02 -10.21
N SER A 426 -14.95 29.18 -9.12
CA SER A 426 -15.07 28.40 -7.86
C SER A 426 -16.49 28.33 -7.26
N SER A 427 -17.41 29.17 -7.74
CA SER A 427 -18.82 29.28 -7.34
C SER A 427 -19.80 28.34 -8.05
N SER A 428 -19.45 27.63 -9.12
CA SER A 428 -20.42 26.83 -9.91
C SER A 428 -20.46 25.32 -9.62
N SER A 429 -19.55 24.77 -8.82
CA SER A 429 -19.56 23.34 -8.45
C SER A 429 -20.38 23.10 -7.16
N TYR A 430 -21.10 21.99 -7.09
CA TYR A 430 -21.85 21.59 -5.89
C TYR A 430 -21.07 20.58 -5.06
N CYS A 431 -21.10 20.72 -3.74
CA CYS A 431 -20.85 19.62 -2.81
C CYS A 431 -21.97 18.59 -2.94
N ARG A 432 -21.59 17.33 -3.16
CA ARG A 432 -22.50 16.20 -3.38
C ARG A 432 -22.06 14.96 -2.61
N GLU A 433 -21.22 15.15 -1.61
CA GLU A 433 -20.53 14.09 -0.87
C GLU A 433 -20.91 14.11 0.60
N ASP A 434 -20.97 12.92 1.19
CA ASP A 434 -21.06 12.74 2.62
C ASP A 434 -19.73 13.08 3.32
N TYR A 435 -19.66 12.96 4.64
CA TYR A 435 -18.43 13.22 5.40
C TYR A 435 -17.20 12.39 4.96
N TRP A 436 -17.39 11.20 4.34
CA TRP A 436 -16.30 10.30 3.91
C TRP A 436 -15.98 10.37 2.41
N GLY A 437 -16.69 11.22 1.66
CA GLY A 437 -16.49 11.46 0.23
C GLY A 437 -17.41 10.62 -0.68
N TYR A 438 -18.36 9.87 -0.16
CA TYR A 438 -19.32 9.09 -0.95
C TYR A 438 -20.48 9.95 -1.43
N TYR A 439 -21.02 9.64 -2.60
CA TYR A 439 -22.12 10.40 -3.18
C TYR A 439 -23.38 10.31 -2.30
N ASN A 440 -23.96 11.45 -1.96
CA ASN A 440 -25.14 11.52 -1.09
C ASN A 440 -26.39 12.12 -1.75
N GLY A 441 -26.32 12.47 -3.04
CA GLY A 441 -27.45 13.03 -3.80
C GLY A 441 -27.77 14.50 -3.52
N THR A 442 -27.05 15.15 -2.60
CA THR A 442 -27.29 16.56 -2.25
C THR A 442 -26.66 17.51 -3.28
N GLN A 443 -27.07 18.78 -3.26
CA GLN A 443 -26.51 19.85 -4.10
C GLN A 443 -26.32 21.11 -3.26
N SER A 444 -25.13 21.28 -2.68
CA SER A 444 -24.83 22.45 -1.84
C SER A 444 -23.70 23.26 -2.47
N TYR A 445 -23.86 24.58 -2.63
CA TYR A 445 -22.75 25.42 -3.11
C TYR A 445 -21.63 25.52 -2.08
N ASN A 446 -22.01 25.48 -0.81
CA ASN A 446 -21.11 25.42 0.34
C ASN A 446 -20.67 23.97 0.61
N MET A 447 -19.46 23.77 1.14
CA MET A 447 -18.93 22.47 1.54
C MET A 447 -18.82 22.28 3.06
N ILE A 448 -18.98 23.35 3.84
CA ILE A 448 -18.97 23.31 5.31
C ILE A 448 -20.19 22.52 5.78
N PRO A 449 -20.03 21.54 6.68
CA PRO A 449 -21.15 20.76 7.17
C PRO A 449 -22.17 21.62 7.94
N ASN A 450 -23.45 21.29 7.78
CA ASN A 450 -24.52 21.95 8.52
C ASN A 450 -24.39 21.75 10.03
N GLY A 451 -24.70 22.79 10.83
CA GLY A 451 -24.64 22.75 12.29
C GLY A 451 -23.24 22.98 12.90
N VAL A 452 -22.18 22.96 12.08
CA VAL A 452 -20.80 23.24 12.52
C VAL A 452 -20.55 24.75 12.68
N PHE A 453 -21.27 25.57 11.93
CA PHE A 453 -21.01 27.00 11.82
C PHE A 453 -22.33 27.78 11.71
N PRO A 454 -22.47 28.97 12.32
CA PRO A 454 -23.74 29.71 12.37
C PRO A 454 -24.01 30.48 11.06
N ALA A 455 -24.02 29.78 9.91
CA ALA A 455 -24.34 30.34 8.59
C ALA A 455 -25.54 29.63 7.95
N SER A 456 -26.26 30.33 7.08
CA SER A 456 -27.35 29.74 6.29
C SER A 456 -26.82 29.00 5.05
N ASN A 457 -27.56 27.99 4.56
CA ASN A 457 -27.25 27.24 3.33
C ASN A 457 -25.92 26.44 3.36
N LEU A 458 -25.57 25.87 4.52
CA LEU A 458 -24.46 24.93 4.68
C LEU A 458 -24.76 23.55 4.07
N ALA A 459 -23.72 22.73 3.92
CA ALA A 459 -23.80 21.43 3.24
C ALA A 459 -24.47 20.36 4.10
N ASN A 460 -25.43 19.64 3.54
CA ASN A 460 -25.85 18.36 4.10
C ASN A 460 -24.83 17.28 3.72
N ARG A 461 -24.06 16.80 4.70
CA ARG A 461 -23.03 15.76 4.54
C ARG A 461 -23.44 14.39 5.09
N SER A 462 -24.73 14.20 5.37
CA SER A 462 -25.23 12.90 5.84
C SER A 462 -25.09 11.82 4.75
N ALA A 463 -24.85 10.59 5.21
CA ALA A 463 -24.79 9.40 4.36
C ALA A 463 -26.17 9.13 3.70
N SER A 464 -26.17 8.72 2.42
CA SER A 464 -27.39 8.38 1.68
C SER A 464 -27.33 6.96 1.09
N PRO A 465 -28.09 6.00 1.63
CA PRO A 465 -28.02 4.61 1.18
C PRO A 465 -28.30 4.37 -0.30
N SER A 466 -29.25 5.10 -0.89
CA SER A 466 -29.61 4.94 -2.30
C SER A 466 -28.55 5.48 -3.25
N HIS A 467 -27.77 6.49 -2.84
CA HIS A 467 -26.80 7.16 -3.71
C HIS A 467 -25.39 6.57 -3.61
N MET A 468 -25.01 6.02 -2.45
CA MET A 468 -23.68 5.41 -2.28
C MET A 468 -23.43 4.17 -3.13
N GLN A 469 -24.49 3.48 -3.55
CA GLN A 469 -24.40 2.29 -4.39
C GLN A 469 -24.05 2.59 -5.86
N MET A 470 -23.84 3.87 -6.20
CA MET A 470 -23.54 4.27 -7.57
C MET A 470 -22.32 3.55 -8.15
N CYS A 471 -22.44 3.16 -9.43
CA CYS A 471 -21.39 2.49 -10.20
C CYS A 471 -20.85 1.16 -9.60
N LEU A 472 -21.49 0.62 -8.56
CA LEU A 472 -20.99 -0.54 -7.83
C LEU A 472 -21.22 -1.84 -8.62
N LEU A 473 -20.26 -2.77 -8.56
CA LEU A 473 -20.39 -4.11 -9.16
C LEU A 473 -21.58 -4.87 -8.55
N LYS A 474 -22.47 -5.40 -9.41
CA LYS A 474 -23.65 -6.19 -9.03
C LYS A 474 -23.48 -7.67 -9.32
N THR A 475 -22.96 -8.02 -10.48
CA THR A 475 -22.84 -9.44 -10.89
C THR A 475 -21.55 -9.69 -11.64
N ILE A 476 -20.92 -10.83 -11.35
CA ILE A 476 -19.87 -11.43 -12.17
C ILE A 476 -20.47 -12.68 -12.79
N GLN A 477 -20.49 -12.77 -14.11
CA GLN A 477 -20.74 -14.02 -14.81
C GLN A 477 -19.42 -14.62 -15.28
N TYR A 478 -19.23 -15.90 -14.97
CA TYR A 478 -17.99 -16.64 -15.21
C TYR A 478 -18.01 -17.32 -16.59
N PRO A 479 -16.86 -17.83 -17.07
CA PRO A 479 -16.78 -18.57 -18.33
C PRO A 479 -17.72 -19.78 -18.42
N THR A 480 -18.05 -20.41 -17.29
CA THR A 480 -19.04 -21.50 -17.19
C THR A 480 -20.49 -21.03 -17.34
N ARG A 481 -20.72 -19.73 -17.55
CA ARG A 481 -22.03 -19.04 -17.59
C ARG A 481 -22.78 -18.96 -16.26
N GLY A 482 -22.30 -19.64 -15.22
CA GLY A 482 -22.73 -19.38 -13.84
C GLY A 482 -22.37 -17.96 -13.40
N SER A 483 -22.97 -17.49 -12.32
CA SER A 483 -22.82 -16.10 -11.88
C SER A 483 -22.80 -15.94 -10.36
N THR A 484 -22.03 -14.99 -9.87
CA THR A 484 -22.11 -14.47 -8.49
C THR A 484 -22.79 -13.10 -8.51
N THR A 485 -23.84 -12.93 -7.71
CA THR A 485 -24.51 -11.65 -7.46
C THR A 485 -24.16 -11.14 -6.07
N PHE A 486 -23.85 -9.85 -5.97
CA PHE A 486 -23.53 -9.17 -4.71
C PHE A 486 -24.61 -8.11 -4.43
N ASN A 487 -25.25 -8.22 -3.27
CA ASN A 487 -26.17 -7.20 -2.76
C ASN A 487 -25.50 -6.51 -1.59
N PHE A 488 -25.41 -5.18 -1.65
CA PHE A 488 -24.74 -4.36 -0.65
C PHE A 488 -25.75 -3.53 0.14
N GLU A 489 -25.37 -3.19 1.36
CA GLU A 489 -26.06 -2.21 2.19
C GLU A 489 -25.08 -1.18 2.75
N THR A 490 -25.61 -0.06 3.22
CA THR A 490 -24.80 1.01 3.80
C THR A 490 -24.34 0.66 5.19
N ASN A 491 -23.11 1.04 5.51
CA ASN A 491 -22.56 0.92 6.84
C ASN A 491 -23.39 1.72 7.87
N ARG A 492 -23.44 1.22 9.12
CA ARG A 492 -24.18 1.85 10.22
C ARG A 492 -23.44 1.76 11.54
N THR A 493 -23.48 2.84 12.33
CA THR A 493 -23.14 2.83 13.75
C THR A 493 -24.40 2.63 14.58
N GLY A 494 -24.32 1.76 15.58
CA GLY A 494 -25.49 1.36 16.37
C GLY A 494 -26.69 0.93 15.51
N THR A 495 -27.90 1.22 15.98
CA THR A 495 -29.15 0.74 15.35
C THR A 495 -29.64 1.64 14.19
N TYR A 496 -29.22 2.91 14.08
CA TYR A 496 -29.93 3.88 13.21
C TYR A 496 -29.08 4.85 12.39
N SER A 497 -27.78 5.05 12.67
CA SER A 497 -27.00 6.10 12.00
C SER A 497 -26.20 5.56 10.82
N TYR A 498 -26.53 5.98 9.61
CA TYR A 498 -25.74 5.65 8.42
C TYR A 498 -24.40 6.38 8.45
N ILE A 499 -23.34 5.63 8.13
CA ILE A 499 -21.98 6.12 8.02
C ILE A 499 -21.46 5.83 6.60
N GLY A 500 -20.33 6.43 6.20
CA GLY A 500 -19.74 6.24 4.89
C GLY A 500 -19.42 4.77 4.56
N GLY A 501 -19.47 4.44 3.27
CA GLY A 501 -19.08 3.13 2.75
C GLY A 501 -20.19 2.08 2.75
N LEU A 502 -19.89 0.96 2.10
CA LEU A 502 -20.80 -0.16 1.90
C LEU A 502 -20.21 -1.47 2.44
N ARG A 503 -21.12 -2.36 2.85
CA ARG A 503 -20.84 -3.74 3.27
C ARG A 503 -21.74 -4.72 2.52
N VAL A 504 -21.29 -5.95 2.34
CA VAL A 504 -22.07 -6.97 1.64
C VAL A 504 -23.21 -7.47 2.54
N ALA A 505 -24.45 -7.38 2.08
CA ALA A 505 -25.61 -7.93 2.75
C ALA A 505 -25.87 -9.38 2.32
N GLU A 506 -25.59 -9.69 1.05
CA GLU A 506 -25.85 -11.00 0.49
C GLU A 506 -24.97 -11.31 -0.73
N ILE A 507 -24.56 -12.58 -0.83
CA ILE A 507 -23.86 -13.15 -1.99
C ILE A 507 -24.65 -14.35 -2.49
N ILE A 508 -24.98 -14.37 -3.79
CA ILE A 508 -25.74 -15.44 -4.44
C ILE A 508 -24.94 -16.03 -5.60
N ASN A 509 -24.59 -17.29 -5.49
CA ASN A 509 -23.95 -18.07 -6.54
C ASN A 509 -24.98 -18.90 -7.30
N LYS A 510 -24.97 -18.79 -8.63
CA LYS A 510 -25.91 -19.46 -9.53
C LYS A 510 -25.19 -20.28 -10.60
N ASP A 511 -25.79 -21.39 -11.00
CA ASP A 511 -25.36 -22.15 -12.18
C ASP A 511 -25.72 -21.44 -13.50
N HIS A 512 -25.41 -22.08 -14.64
CA HIS A 512 -25.70 -21.52 -15.96
C HIS A 512 -27.19 -21.46 -16.33
N ASN A 513 -28.06 -22.17 -15.61
CA ASN A 513 -29.51 -22.16 -15.77
C ASN A 513 -30.19 -21.14 -14.84
N GLY A 514 -29.42 -20.50 -13.94
CA GLY A 514 -29.94 -19.57 -12.94
C GLY A 514 -30.35 -20.24 -11.62
N THR A 515 -30.10 -21.54 -11.45
CA THR A 515 -30.32 -22.27 -10.19
C THR A 515 -29.37 -21.74 -9.12
N ILE A 516 -29.89 -21.40 -7.94
CA ILE A 516 -29.05 -21.01 -6.81
C ILE A 516 -28.29 -22.23 -6.29
N LEU A 517 -26.97 -22.17 -6.32
CA LEU A 517 -26.06 -23.20 -5.81
C LEU A 517 -25.62 -22.89 -4.38
N GLU A 518 -25.39 -21.61 -4.09
CA GLU A 518 -25.07 -21.13 -2.75
C GLU A 518 -25.65 -19.74 -2.55
N GLN A 519 -26.14 -19.47 -1.34
CA GLN A 519 -26.60 -18.16 -0.92
C GLN A 519 -26.06 -17.91 0.48
N LYS A 520 -25.46 -16.74 0.69
CA LYS A 520 -24.95 -16.28 1.98
C LYS A 520 -25.57 -14.93 2.30
N THR A 521 -26.22 -14.81 3.44
CA THR A 521 -26.69 -13.50 3.96
C THR A 521 -25.92 -13.13 5.21
N TYR A 522 -25.63 -11.84 5.35
CA TYR A 522 -24.81 -11.30 6.43
C TYR A 522 -25.66 -10.43 7.35
N GLU A 523 -25.43 -10.56 8.65
CA GLU A 523 -25.96 -9.67 9.68
C GLU A 523 -24.80 -9.12 10.49
N TYR A 524 -24.81 -7.81 10.69
CA TYR A 524 -23.74 -7.08 11.36
C TYR A 524 -24.24 -6.62 12.74
N GLY A 525 -23.42 -6.86 13.76
CA GLY A 525 -23.64 -6.40 15.13
C GLY A 525 -23.43 -4.90 15.30
N GLN A 526 -23.01 -4.50 16.50
CA GLN A 526 -22.72 -3.09 16.77
C GLN A 526 -21.51 -2.64 15.94
N GLY A 527 -21.75 -1.67 15.07
CA GLY A 527 -20.71 -1.00 14.31
C GLY A 527 -20.12 0.16 15.10
N GLU A 528 -18.81 0.20 15.18
CA GLU A 528 -18.06 1.25 15.87
C GLU A 528 -17.32 2.09 14.81
N ALA A 529 -17.61 3.39 14.79
CA ALA A 529 -16.95 4.31 13.88
C ALA A 529 -15.48 4.42 14.23
N THR A 530 -14.61 4.50 13.23
CA THR A 530 -13.19 4.77 13.47
C THR A 530 -12.95 6.17 14.04
N MET A 531 -13.84 7.11 13.73
CA MET A 531 -13.92 8.41 14.37
C MET A 531 -15.37 8.89 14.36
N GLU A 532 -15.87 9.30 15.52
CA GLU A 532 -17.20 9.91 15.64
C GLU A 532 -17.17 11.32 15.04
N ILE A 533 -18.23 11.68 14.31
CA ILE A 533 -18.37 13.04 13.79
C ILE A 533 -18.72 13.97 14.96
N SER A 534 -17.93 15.02 15.11
CA SER A 534 -18.22 16.11 16.05
C SER A 534 -17.94 17.46 15.40
N ASN A 535 -18.51 18.54 15.96
CA ASN A 535 -18.33 19.89 15.41
C ASN A 535 -16.86 20.33 15.47
N GLU A 536 -16.15 19.87 16.49
CA GLU A 536 -14.74 20.13 16.76
C GLU A 536 -13.80 19.62 15.66
N LEU A 537 -14.24 18.63 14.86
CA LEU A 537 -13.49 18.16 13.69
C LEU A 537 -13.57 19.11 12.52
N PHE A 538 -14.53 20.03 12.52
CA PHE A 538 -14.83 20.90 11.39
C PHE A 538 -14.86 22.38 11.76
N ALA A 539 -14.79 22.73 13.05
CA ALA A 539 -14.68 24.10 13.51
C ALA A 539 -13.75 24.24 14.72
N TYR A 540 -13.08 25.37 14.80
CA TYR A 540 -12.21 25.76 15.90
C TYR A 540 -12.15 27.29 16.01
N ASP A 541 -11.77 27.81 17.16
CA ASP A 541 -11.55 29.23 17.36
C ASP A 541 -10.06 29.58 17.15
N ASP A 542 -9.81 30.74 16.56
CA ASP A 542 -8.47 31.25 16.28
C ASP A 542 -8.44 32.78 16.43
N TYR A 543 -7.31 33.34 16.84
CA TYR A 543 -7.15 34.80 16.96
C TYR A 543 -6.64 35.39 15.65
N PHE A 544 -7.10 36.59 15.29
CA PHE A 544 -6.61 37.33 14.14
C PHE A 544 -6.15 38.71 14.61
N HIS A 545 -4.86 39.00 14.46
CA HIS A 545 -4.27 40.28 14.83
C HIS A 545 -4.05 41.18 13.59
N TYR A 546 -4.81 42.25 13.46
CA TYR A 546 -4.78 43.19 12.34
C TYR A 546 -3.99 44.45 12.69
N PHE A 547 -3.15 44.93 11.78
CA PHE A 547 -2.44 46.20 11.95
C PHE A 547 -2.91 47.22 10.91
N ILE A 548 -3.61 48.26 11.38
CA ILE A 548 -4.18 49.29 10.53
C ILE A 548 -3.39 50.57 10.71
N ARG A 549 -2.67 50.99 9.67
CA ARG A 549 -1.98 52.28 9.65
C ARG A 549 -3.00 53.41 9.62
N GLN A 550 -2.91 54.30 10.59
CA GLN A 550 -3.75 55.48 10.71
C GLN A 550 -3.20 56.62 9.84
N GLY A 551 -4.04 57.58 9.46
CA GLY A 551 -3.63 58.72 8.61
C GLY A 551 -2.53 59.61 9.20
N ASN A 552 -2.22 59.47 10.49
CA ASN A 552 -1.11 60.15 11.19
C ASN A 552 0.20 59.32 11.22
N GLY A 553 0.23 58.15 10.58
CA GLY A 553 1.37 57.25 10.56
C GLY A 553 1.49 56.28 11.74
N ALA A 554 0.62 56.36 12.75
CA ALA A 554 0.55 55.39 13.85
C ALA A 554 -0.10 54.08 13.39
N TYR A 555 0.20 52.96 14.06
CA TYR A 555 -0.48 51.68 13.83
C TYR A 555 -1.55 51.46 14.91
N GLN A 556 -2.73 51.05 14.48
CA GLN A 556 -3.79 50.52 15.36
C GLN A 556 -3.77 49.00 15.27
N SER A 557 -3.63 48.32 16.41
CA SER A 557 -3.81 46.87 16.50
C SER A 557 -5.27 46.52 16.77
N ARG A 558 -5.80 45.51 16.08
CA ARG A 558 -7.11 44.93 16.40
C ARG A 558 -6.94 43.44 16.54
N SER A 559 -7.41 42.87 17.63
CA SER A 559 -7.45 41.41 17.81
C SER A 559 -8.89 40.95 17.63
N ARG A 560 -9.10 39.92 16.81
CA ARG A 560 -10.43 39.33 16.57
C ARG A 560 -10.36 37.85 16.87
N LEU A 561 -11.16 37.38 17.83
CA LEU A 561 -11.41 35.95 17.94
C LEU A 561 -12.35 35.55 16.80
N HIS A 562 -11.91 34.65 15.95
CA HIS A 562 -12.64 34.10 14.82
C HIS A 562 -12.97 32.64 15.10
N GLN A 563 -14.24 32.27 15.02
CA GLN A 563 -14.61 30.89 14.77
C GLN A 563 -14.32 30.60 13.29
N ILE A 564 -13.53 29.56 13.02
CA ILE A 564 -13.22 29.04 11.69
C ILE A 564 -13.96 27.71 11.52
N ALA A 565 -14.58 27.51 10.37
CA ALA A 565 -15.12 26.22 9.95
C ALA A 565 -14.51 25.77 8.63
N VAL A 566 -14.23 24.47 8.49
CA VAL A 566 -13.56 23.86 7.34
C VAL A 566 -14.39 22.75 6.73
N ALA A 567 -14.27 22.58 5.41
CA ALA A 567 -15.04 21.60 4.63
C ALA A 567 -14.53 20.17 4.81
N SER A 568 -13.23 20.03 5.02
CA SER A 568 -12.54 18.76 5.29
C SER A 568 -12.26 18.65 6.78
N PRO A 569 -12.41 17.46 7.37
CA PRO A 569 -12.19 17.29 8.80
C PRO A 569 -10.72 17.55 9.13
N ILE A 570 -10.46 18.20 10.27
CA ILE A 570 -9.13 18.52 10.79
C ILE A 570 -8.33 17.24 11.08
N LEU A 571 -9.03 16.17 11.49
CA LEU A 571 -8.49 14.82 11.66
C LEU A 571 -9.13 13.86 10.63
N PRO A 572 -8.38 12.92 10.03
CA PRO A 572 -8.94 11.98 9.05
C PRO A 572 -10.01 11.04 9.65
N LEU A 573 -11.26 11.10 9.15
CA LEU A 573 -12.41 10.32 9.68
C LEU A 573 -12.28 8.80 9.63
N THR A 574 -11.37 8.27 8.83
CA THR A 574 -11.12 6.82 8.71
C THR A 574 -9.92 6.36 9.57
N GLY A 575 -9.34 7.26 10.37
CA GLY A 575 -8.05 7.03 11.01
C GLY A 575 -6.97 6.61 10.01
N TRP A 576 -5.95 5.90 10.51
CA TRP A 576 -4.87 5.33 9.69
C TRP A 576 -5.19 3.94 9.09
N SER A 577 -6.38 3.40 9.39
CA SER A 577 -6.87 2.09 8.91
C SER A 577 -7.86 2.18 7.74
N GLY A 578 -7.99 3.34 7.10
CA GLY A 578 -8.67 3.54 5.81
C GLY A 578 -10.18 3.23 5.74
N SER A 579 -10.74 2.49 6.70
CA SER A 579 -12.13 2.12 6.84
C SER A 579 -12.86 3.15 7.72
N PRO A 580 -14.11 3.52 7.42
CA PRO A 580 -14.91 4.40 8.28
C PRO A 580 -15.47 3.69 9.52
N ILE A 581 -15.54 2.36 9.49
CA ILE A 581 -16.23 1.56 10.50
C ILE A 581 -15.59 0.17 10.63
N PHE A 582 -15.80 -0.45 11.78
CA PHE A 582 -15.62 -1.88 11.97
C PHE A 582 -16.81 -2.48 12.75
N TYR A 583 -17.03 -3.78 12.57
CA TYR A 583 -18.05 -4.54 13.27
C TYR A 583 -17.42 -5.50 14.27
N ASN A 584 -17.83 -5.39 15.53
CA ASN A 584 -17.36 -6.27 16.58
C ASN A 584 -17.97 -7.69 16.50
N GLU A 585 -19.09 -7.85 15.79
CA GLU A 585 -19.72 -9.14 15.52
C GLU A 585 -20.31 -9.16 14.11
N VAL A 586 -20.09 -10.26 13.38
CA VAL A 586 -20.69 -10.52 12.07
C VAL A 586 -21.21 -11.94 12.03
N THR A 587 -22.46 -12.11 11.62
CA THR A 587 -23.10 -13.41 11.42
C THR A 587 -23.27 -13.68 9.93
N GLU A 588 -22.65 -14.75 9.43
CA GLU A 588 -22.84 -15.28 8.08
C GLU A 588 -23.83 -16.46 8.13
N TYR A 589 -24.96 -16.35 7.46
CA TYR A 589 -25.92 -17.44 7.31
C TYR A 589 -25.65 -18.25 6.04
N LYS A 590 -25.76 -19.58 6.12
CA LYS A 590 -25.76 -20.49 4.97
C LYS A 590 -27.18 -20.63 4.43
N GLY A 591 -27.57 -19.68 3.58
CA GLY A 591 -28.94 -19.45 3.12
C GLY A 591 -29.41 -18.05 3.50
N ILE A 592 -30.73 -17.84 3.47
CA ILE A 592 -31.35 -16.60 3.96
C ILE A 592 -31.60 -16.68 5.47
N LYS A 593 -31.64 -15.55 6.16
CA LYS A 593 -31.87 -15.52 7.62
C LYS A 593 -33.10 -16.31 8.08
N SER A 594 -34.21 -16.24 7.35
CA SER A 594 -35.46 -16.97 7.66
C SER A 594 -35.43 -18.46 7.27
N SER A 595 -34.51 -18.88 6.41
CA SER A 595 -34.38 -20.24 5.87
C SER A 595 -32.92 -20.53 5.54
N ASN A 596 -32.20 -21.07 6.53
CA ASN A 596 -30.79 -21.41 6.43
C ASN A 596 -30.52 -22.77 7.08
N VAL A 597 -29.43 -23.42 6.67
CA VAL A 597 -28.97 -24.70 7.25
C VAL A 597 -28.06 -24.51 8.47
N GLY A 598 -27.66 -23.28 8.77
CA GLY A 598 -26.74 -22.93 9.83
C GLY A 598 -26.14 -21.54 9.64
N LYS A 599 -25.30 -21.13 10.59
CA LYS A 599 -24.61 -19.83 10.57
C LYS A 599 -23.20 -19.92 11.15
N THR A 600 -22.34 -18.99 10.77
CA THR A 600 -21.04 -18.75 11.38
C THR A 600 -21.06 -17.37 12.01
N VAL A 601 -20.73 -17.27 13.29
CA VAL A 601 -20.62 -15.99 14.02
C VAL A 601 -19.14 -15.69 14.21
N TYR A 602 -18.72 -14.51 13.76
CA TYR A 602 -17.37 -13.96 13.90
C TYR A 602 -17.43 -12.83 14.92
N LYS A 603 -16.53 -12.81 15.90
CA LYS A 603 -16.35 -11.67 16.81
C LYS A 603 -14.96 -11.09 16.67
N PHE A 604 -14.87 -9.77 16.66
CA PHE A 604 -13.64 -9.03 16.45
C PHE A 604 -13.37 -8.10 17.64
N THR A 605 -12.10 -7.76 17.82
CA THR A 605 -11.63 -6.73 18.74
C THR A 605 -10.72 -5.80 17.97
N GLN A 606 -10.86 -4.50 18.20
CA GLN A 606 -9.94 -3.50 17.69
C GLN A 606 -9.72 -2.52 18.83
N ASP A 607 -8.48 -2.32 19.24
CA ASP A 607 -8.20 -1.34 20.28
C ASP A 607 -8.01 0.01 19.60
N PHE A 608 -9.08 0.81 19.63
CA PHE A 608 -8.93 2.26 19.54
C PHE A 608 -8.40 2.67 20.89
N GLU A 609 -7.09 2.66 21.06
CA GLU A 609 -6.52 3.41 22.17
C GLU A 609 -6.64 4.90 21.82
N SER A 610 -7.86 5.40 21.98
CA SER A 610 -8.26 6.80 21.87
C SER A 610 -7.68 7.66 23.00
N SER A 611 -6.99 7.03 23.95
CA SER A 611 -6.30 7.65 25.08
C SER A 611 -4.87 7.11 25.18
N TYR A 612 -3.88 7.91 24.77
CA TYR A 612 -2.47 7.58 25.01
C TYR A 612 -1.66 8.82 25.41
N PRO A 613 -0.59 8.60 26.20
CA PRO A 613 -0.23 9.34 27.39
C PRO A 613 0.84 10.38 27.03
N GLY A 614 0.59 11.11 25.94
CA GLY A 614 1.50 12.11 25.38
C GLY A 614 0.82 13.44 25.09
N ALA A 615 -0.50 13.56 25.32
CA ALA A 615 -1.05 14.85 25.64
C ALA A 615 -0.48 15.20 27.02
N GLU A 616 0.70 15.82 27.05
CA GLU A 616 1.08 16.61 28.21
C GLU A 616 -0.07 17.61 28.39
N GLU A 617 -0.93 17.38 29.40
CA GLU A 617 -1.76 18.42 30.00
C GLU A 617 -0.80 19.44 30.65
N GLU A 618 0.03 20.10 29.84
CA GLU A 618 0.62 21.36 30.25
C GLU A 618 -0.45 22.44 30.08
N ASP A 619 -0.53 23.35 31.05
CA ASP A 619 -1.43 24.50 31.10
C ASP A 619 -1.18 25.45 29.90
N VAL A 620 -1.56 25.04 28.69
CA VAL A 620 -1.45 25.90 27.51
C VAL A 620 -2.67 26.82 27.51
N PRO A 621 -2.48 28.14 27.51
CA PRO A 621 -3.60 29.08 27.49
C PRO A 621 -4.46 28.89 26.23
N VAL A 622 -5.75 28.63 26.47
CA VAL A 622 -6.83 28.57 25.46
C VAL A 622 -6.83 29.83 24.59
N PRO A 623 -7.11 29.75 23.26
CA PRO A 623 -7.63 28.61 22.49
C PRO A 623 -6.60 28.01 21.50
N VAL A 624 -6.08 26.82 21.80
CA VAL A 624 -5.32 26.02 20.82
C VAL A 624 -6.28 25.02 20.14
N PRO A 625 -6.28 24.86 18.80
CA PRO A 625 -7.13 23.88 18.12
C PRO A 625 -6.90 22.45 18.62
N LEU A 626 -7.99 21.69 18.84
CA LEU A 626 -8.03 20.33 19.43
C LEU A 626 -7.02 19.32 18.85
N ARG A 627 -6.63 19.49 17.59
CA ARG A 627 -5.64 18.62 16.93
C ARG A 627 -4.27 18.61 17.62
N PHE A 628 -3.81 19.71 18.24
CA PHE A 628 -2.48 19.75 18.87
C PHE A 628 -2.40 18.86 20.12
N TYR A 629 -3.55 18.55 20.74
CA TYR A 629 -3.67 17.61 21.86
C TYR A 629 -4.07 16.20 21.43
N SER A 630 -4.43 16.00 20.17
CA SER A 630 -4.90 14.69 19.70
C SER A 630 -3.72 13.77 19.41
N GLY A 631 -3.62 12.68 20.17
CA GLY A 631 -2.68 11.59 19.88
C GLY A 631 -2.87 11.01 18.47
N LEU A 632 -4.09 11.02 17.92
CA LEU A 632 -4.37 10.58 16.54
C LEU A 632 -3.76 11.52 15.48
N TYR A 633 -3.67 12.80 15.81
CA TYR A 633 -2.97 13.77 14.98
C TYR A 633 -1.46 13.52 15.12
N ASN A 634 -0.93 13.54 16.35
CA ASN A 634 0.51 13.58 16.62
C ASN A 634 1.24 12.25 16.46
N ASN A 635 0.52 11.12 16.41
CA ASN A 635 1.14 9.80 16.33
C ASN A 635 0.72 9.06 15.06
N ASP A 636 1.68 8.36 14.44
CA ASP A 636 1.43 7.40 13.36
C ASP A 636 1.66 5.98 13.89
N GLU A 637 0.59 5.22 14.00
CA GLU A 637 0.59 3.81 14.40
C GLU A 637 0.41 2.88 13.19
N GLY A 638 0.36 3.44 11.99
CA GLY A 638 0.10 2.70 10.76
C GLY A 638 -1.30 2.10 10.73
N THR A 639 -1.46 0.98 10.05
CA THR A 639 -2.75 0.30 9.95
C THR A 639 -2.89 -0.74 11.06
N VAL A 640 -3.87 -0.55 11.94
CA VAL A 640 -4.23 -1.50 13.01
C VAL A 640 -5.54 -2.19 12.61
N PRO A 641 -5.49 -3.39 11.99
CA PRO A 641 -6.70 -4.12 11.60
C PRO A 641 -7.43 -4.68 12.81
N ALA A 642 -8.73 -4.94 12.66
CA ALA A 642 -9.49 -5.68 13.66
C ALA A 642 -8.98 -7.13 13.76
N LEU A 643 -8.86 -7.64 14.97
CA LEU A 643 -8.37 -8.99 15.26
C LEU A 643 -9.55 -9.92 15.55
N LEU A 644 -9.61 -11.08 14.89
CA LEU A 644 -10.65 -12.09 15.12
C LEU A 644 -10.48 -12.71 16.51
N LYS A 645 -11.44 -12.54 17.42
CA LYS A 645 -11.46 -13.05 18.81
C LYS A 645 -12.21 -14.37 18.96
N GLU A 646 -13.33 -14.54 18.27
CA GLU A 646 -14.14 -15.76 18.31
C GLU A 646 -14.67 -16.08 16.92
N LYS A 647 -14.71 -17.36 16.57
CA LYS A 647 -15.42 -17.87 15.40
C LYS A 647 -16.21 -19.11 15.76
N THR A 648 -17.53 -19.05 15.67
CA THR A 648 -18.41 -20.11 16.12
C THR A 648 -19.35 -20.56 15.00
N PHE A 649 -19.32 -21.85 14.71
CA PHE A 649 -20.17 -22.51 13.72
C PHE A 649 -21.40 -23.11 14.38
N TYR A 650 -22.56 -22.85 13.81
CA TYR A 650 -23.85 -23.34 14.26
C TYR A 650 -24.55 -24.10 13.14
N LYS A 651 -25.20 -25.21 13.52
CA LYS A 651 -26.17 -25.92 12.68
C LYS A 651 -27.59 -25.51 13.06
N ASN A 652 -28.44 -25.28 12.07
CA ASN A 652 -29.85 -25.01 12.30
C ASN A 652 -30.64 -26.31 12.31
N ASN A 653 -31.28 -26.64 13.44
CA ASN A 653 -32.17 -27.78 13.59
C ASN A 653 -33.60 -27.25 13.80
N ASN A 654 -34.32 -27.02 12.70
CA ASN A 654 -35.71 -26.56 12.68
C ASN A 654 -35.96 -25.26 13.50
N GLY A 655 -35.07 -24.28 13.37
CA GLY A 655 -35.17 -22.97 14.03
C GLY A 655 -34.29 -22.83 15.28
N THR A 656 -33.78 -23.94 15.82
CA THR A 656 -32.84 -23.93 16.96
C THR A 656 -31.41 -24.07 16.48
N TYR A 657 -30.53 -23.15 16.90
CA TYR A 657 -29.11 -23.18 16.54
C TYR A 657 -28.29 -23.95 17.58
N VAL A 658 -27.61 -25.01 17.14
CA VAL A 658 -26.72 -25.82 17.97
C VAL A 658 -25.26 -25.54 17.57
N LYS A 659 -24.39 -25.27 18.54
CA LYS A 659 -22.95 -25.09 18.29
C LYS A 659 -22.35 -26.41 17.78
N GLN A 660 -21.47 -26.31 16.80
CA GLN A 660 -20.76 -27.45 16.22
C GLN A 660 -19.27 -27.35 16.51
N LEU A 661 -18.72 -26.16 16.28
CA LEU A 661 -17.31 -25.86 16.46
C LEU A 661 -17.18 -24.41 16.92
N SER A 662 -16.30 -24.12 17.87
CA SER A 662 -15.87 -22.75 18.19
C SER A 662 -14.36 -22.65 18.21
N GLU A 663 -13.84 -21.51 17.77
CA GLU A 663 -12.45 -21.11 17.81
C GLU A 663 -12.35 -19.80 18.61
N GLU A 664 -11.54 -19.78 19.66
CA GLU A 664 -11.27 -18.61 20.51
C GLU A 664 -9.80 -18.21 20.32
N TYR A 665 -9.53 -16.93 20.05
CA TYR A 665 -8.22 -16.42 19.67
C TYR A 665 -7.75 -15.35 20.67
N GLU A 666 -6.53 -15.50 21.18
CA GLU A 666 -5.89 -14.53 22.05
C GLU A 666 -4.65 -13.94 21.37
N TYR A 667 -4.50 -12.62 21.48
CA TYR A 667 -3.39 -11.88 20.90
C TYR A 667 -2.64 -11.13 22.00
N THR A 668 -1.34 -10.94 21.79
CA THR A 668 -0.50 -10.17 22.71
C THR A 668 0.34 -9.17 21.93
N GLU A 669 0.46 -7.96 22.47
CA GLU A 669 1.41 -6.95 22.01
C GLU A 669 2.84 -7.43 22.29
N LEU A 670 3.64 -7.62 21.23
CA LEU A 670 4.99 -8.18 21.36
C LEU A 670 6.08 -7.11 21.49
N VAL A 671 5.78 -5.86 21.14
CA VAL A 671 6.69 -4.72 21.34
C VAL A 671 6.42 -4.03 22.67
N PRO A 672 7.42 -3.40 23.30
CA PRO A 672 7.19 -2.55 24.46
C PRO A 672 6.19 -1.41 24.15
N PRO A 673 5.35 -0.98 25.12
CA PRO A 673 4.32 0.06 24.89
C PRO A 673 4.81 1.39 24.31
N ASN A 674 6.12 1.68 24.43
CA ASN A 674 6.73 2.92 23.95
C ASN A 674 7.75 2.73 22.82
N ASP A 675 7.77 1.57 22.15
CA ASP A 675 8.66 1.35 20.99
C ASP A 675 8.29 2.29 19.83
N SER A 676 8.98 3.43 19.77
CA SER A 676 8.63 4.57 18.93
C SER A 676 9.86 5.37 18.51
N ILE A 677 9.73 6.08 17.39
CA ILE A 677 10.72 7.05 16.90
C ILE A 677 10.14 8.46 16.83
N SER A 678 11.02 9.47 16.89
CA SER A 678 10.65 10.82 16.48
C SER A 678 10.56 10.87 14.96
N ILE A 679 9.41 11.29 14.46
CA ILE A 679 9.16 11.50 13.03
C ILE A 679 8.95 12.99 12.70
N GLY A 680 9.12 13.88 13.68
CA GLY A 680 9.08 15.33 13.44
C GLY A 680 8.48 16.12 14.57
N VAL A 681 8.16 17.37 14.25
CA VAL A 681 7.45 18.32 15.08
C VAL A 681 6.35 18.94 14.25
N ARG A 682 5.15 18.93 14.80
CA ARG A 682 4.03 19.70 14.24
C ARG A 682 4.15 21.11 14.72
N LEU A 683 4.16 22.02 13.77
CA LEU A 683 4.18 23.46 14.01
C LEU A 683 2.82 24.02 13.62
N GLY A 684 2.34 24.94 14.41
CA GLY A 684 1.28 25.86 14.04
C GLY A 684 1.52 27.21 14.65
N ARG A 685 0.63 28.13 14.30
CA ARG A 685 0.64 29.49 14.82
C ARG A 685 -0.78 29.86 15.16
N MET A 686 -1.01 30.23 16.40
CA MET A 686 -2.24 30.90 16.84
C MET A 686 -2.26 32.30 16.22
N GLY A 687 -3.35 32.67 15.59
CA GLY A 687 -3.26 33.59 14.47
C GLY A 687 -2.74 35.01 14.80
N ILE A 688 -1.68 35.34 14.07
CA ILE A 688 -1.27 36.72 13.80
C ILE A 688 -1.33 36.85 12.27
N GLY A 689 -2.54 36.99 11.75
CA GLY A 689 -2.78 37.40 10.37
C GLY A 689 -2.54 38.90 10.22
N VAL A 690 -1.29 39.30 9.99
CA VAL A 690 -0.92 40.70 9.74
C VAL A 690 -1.50 41.15 8.40
N ILE A 691 -2.72 41.70 8.40
CA ILE A 691 -3.31 42.32 7.22
C ILE A 691 -2.98 43.82 7.27
N TYR A 692 -2.09 44.26 6.38
CA TYR A 692 -1.85 45.67 6.10
C TYR A 692 -2.89 46.18 5.10
N TYR A 693 -3.43 47.37 5.32
CA TYR A 693 -4.38 48.01 4.41
C TYR A 693 -3.70 48.94 3.36
N GLU A 694 -2.43 48.70 3.02
CA GLU A 694 -1.72 49.45 1.96
C GLU A 694 -0.90 48.52 1.04
N ASP A 695 -0.87 48.83 -0.27
CA ASP A 695 -0.06 48.21 -1.34
C ASP A 695 1.45 48.48 -1.12
N ILE A 696 2.07 47.87 -0.11
CA ILE A 696 3.53 47.98 0.09
C ILE A 696 4.16 46.58 0.21
N ASP A 697 4.93 46.22 -0.82
CA ASP A 697 5.56 44.91 -1.06
C ASP A 697 6.57 44.40 0.01
N PHE A 698 6.74 45.04 1.17
CA PHE A 698 7.89 44.73 2.06
C PHE A 698 7.70 44.90 3.59
N SER A 699 6.50 45.09 4.15
CA SER A 699 6.39 45.36 5.61
C SER A 699 6.43 44.11 6.51
N CYS A 700 7.56 43.90 7.19
CA CYS A 700 7.64 43.08 8.41
C CYS A 700 6.70 43.65 9.50
N ALA A 701 6.08 42.78 10.29
CA ALA A 701 5.24 43.15 11.45
C ALA A 701 5.90 44.32 12.23
N PRO A 702 5.15 45.35 12.66
CA PRO A 702 5.73 46.39 13.51
C PRO A 702 6.34 45.72 14.75
N TYR A 703 7.61 46.05 15.00
CA TYR A 703 8.54 45.42 15.96
C TYR A 703 8.10 45.45 17.43
N SER A 704 6.89 45.92 17.75
CA SER A 704 6.47 46.21 19.13
C SER A 704 5.98 44.99 19.92
N ASP A 705 5.78 43.81 19.33
CA ASP A 705 5.38 42.60 20.09
C ASP A 705 5.95 41.29 19.50
N LEU A 706 7.29 41.17 19.45
CA LEU A 706 7.97 39.90 19.14
C LEU A 706 7.63 38.79 20.15
N ASP A 707 7.34 39.14 21.41
CA ASP A 707 6.96 38.20 22.45
C ASP A 707 5.55 37.62 22.19
N GLU A 708 4.60 38.42 21.69
CA GLU A 708 3.29 37.94 21.23
C GLU A 708 3.46 37.03 19.99
N TYR A 709 4.38 37.38 19.08
CA TYR A 709 4.71 36.53 17.93
C TYR A 709 5.23 35.15 18.35
N TYR A 710 6.23 35.09 19.22
CA TYR A 710 6.81 33.82 19.64
C TYR A 710 5.87 33.01 20.54
N SER A 711 5.10 33.67 21.41
CA SER A 711 4.09 32.99 22.24
C SER A 711 2.89 32.46 21.42
N SER A 712 2.68 32.96 20.20
CA SER A 712 1.68 32.42 19.28
C SER A 712 2.06 31.09 18.62
N ILE A 713 3.34 30.69 18.67
CA ILE A 713 3.81 29.47 18.00
C ILE A 713 3.47 28.26 18.86
N VAL A 714 2.67 27.34 18.31
CA VAL A 714 2.28 26.09 18.97
C VAL A 714 3.00 24.92 18.32
N TYR A 715 3.46 23.98 19.14
CA TYR A 715 4.27 22.87 18.66
C TYR A 715 4.11 21.62 19.50
N THR A 716 4.19 20.47 18.85
CA THR A 716 4.08 19.17 19.51
C THR A 716 4.92 18.11 18.79
N ASN A 717 5.49 17.19 19.56
CA ASN A 717 6.28 16.09 19.02
C ASN A 717 5.40 15.16 18.22
N VAL A 718 5.93 14.66 17.10
CA VAL A 718 5.26 13.66 16.27
C VAL A 718 6.03 12.35 16.37
N ARG A 719 5.32 11.25 16.65
CA ARG A 719 5.93 9.95 16.94
C ARG A 719 5.37 8.84 16.05
N GLY A 720 6.24 7.91 15.64
CA GLY A 720 5.83 6.69 14.93
C GLY A 720 5.96 5.48 15.84
N TYR A 721 4.90 4.68 16.01
CA TYR A 721 4.86 3.55 16.97
C TYR A 721 4.85 2.19 16.27
N ARG A 722 5.70 1.27 16.72
CA ARG A 722 5.93 -0.03 16.08
C ARG A 722 5.00 -1.16 16.55
N LYS A 723 3.74 -0.83 16.86
CA LYS A 723 2.78 -1.79 17.41
C LYS A 723 2.77 -3.11 16.62
N LEU A 724 2.75 -4.23 17.31
CA LEU A 724 2.72 -5.57 16.73
C LEU A 724 2.00 -6.53 17.68
N ARG A 725 0.77 -6.87 17.30
CA ARG A 725 -0.01 -7.91 17.97
C ARG A 725 0.07 -9.22 17.19
N LYS A 726 0.36 -10.30 17.89
CA LYS A 726 0.41 -11.64 17.30
C LYS A 726 -0.45 -12.60 18.09
N LEU A 727 -1.02 -13.58 17.38
CA LEU A 727 -1.79 -14.67 17.96
C LEU A 727 -0.89 -15.48 18.91
N THR A 728 -1.23 -15.54 20.18
CA THR A 728 -0.48 -16.28 21.21
C THR A 728 -1.22 -17.51 21.71
N SER A 729 -2.55 -17.57 21.55
CA SER A 729 -3.37 -18.74 21.87
C SER A 729 -4.53 -18.90 20.89
N LEU A 730 -4.81 -20.15 20.49
CA LEU A 730 -6.01 -20.55 19.76
C LEU A 730 -6.61 -21.77 20.46
N LYS A 731 -7.82 -21.63 20.98
CA LYS A 731 -8.57 -22.72 21.58
C LYS A 731 -9.71 -23.13 20.65
N THR A 732 -9.78 -24.41 20.31
CA THR A 732 -10.82 -24.99 19.46
C THR A 732 -11.66 -25.96 20.29
N THR A 733 -12.99 -25.81 20.24
CA THR A 733 -13.95 -26.71 20.88
C THR A 733 -14.87 -27.31 19.82
N ASP A 734 -14.75 -28.61 19.57
CA ASP A 734 -15.64 -29.42 18.75
C ASP A 734 -16.73 -30.02 19.66
N TYR A 735 -17.93 -29.45 19.57
CA TYR A 735 -19.08 -29.85 20.39
C TYR A 735 -19.73 -31.15 19.92
N GLU A 736 -19.50 -31.57 18.68
CA GLU A 736 -20.03 -32.85 18.18
C GLU A 736 -19.23 -34.02 18.72
N ARG A 737 -17.91 -33.86 18.81
CA ARG A 737 -16.98 -34.87 19.32
C ARG A 737 -16.67 -34.74 20.80
N ASN A 738 -17.09 -33.65 21.45
CA ASN A 738 -16.69 -33.26 22.81
C ASN A 738 -15.16 -33.16 22.96
N VAL A 739 -14.51 -32.55 21.97
CA VAL A 739 -13.04 -32.41 21.90
C VAL A 739 -12.67 -30.93 22.07
N VAL A 740 -11.78 -30.65 23.00
CA VAL A 740 -11.11 -29.35 23.17
C VAL A 740 -9.64 -29.50 22.82
N ALA A 741 -9.11 -28.58 22.02
CA ALA A 741 -7.69 -28.48 21.73
C ALA A 741 -7.22 -27.03 21.89
N THR A 742 -6.05 -26.83 22.48
CA THR A 742 -5.45 -25.49 22.64
C THR A 742 -4.10 -25.47 21.95
N ARG A 743 -3.86 -24.44 21.13
CA ARG A 743 -2.56 -24.17 20.51
C ARG A 743 -2.01 -22.86 21.05
N THR A 744 -0.79 -22.85 21.56
CA THR A 744 -0.10 -21.62 21.96
C THR A 744 1.15 -21.39 21.12
N TYR A 745 1.48 -20.12 20.92
CA TYR A 745 2.54 -19.67 20.02
C TYR A 745 3.53 -18.77 20.77
N GLN A 746 4.81 -19.03 20.60
CA GLN A 746 5.90 -18.17 21.08
C GLN A 746 6.71 -17.66 19.90
N TYR A 747 7.10 -16.39 19.96
CA TYR A 747 7.81 -15.68 18.90
C TYR A 747 9.24 -15.32 19.32
N ASP A 748 10.07 -14.94 18.36
CA ASP A 748 11.42 -14.44 18.63
C ASP A 748 11.34 -13.13 19.45
N PRO A 749 11.96 -13.03 20.63
CA PRO A 749 11.89 -11.81 21.45
C PRO A 749 12.50 -10.57 20.80
N GLN A 750 13.40 -10.76 19.82
CA GLN A 750 13.97 -9.65 19.04
C GLN A 750 13.17 -9.33 17.77
N LEU A 751 12.07 -10.06 17.52
CA LEU A 751 11.17 -9.88 16.39
C LEU A 751 11.88 -9.85 15.02
N ARG A 752 12.96 -10.62 14.88
CA ARG A 752 13.72 -10.75 13.62
C ARG A 752 12.94 -11.54 12.57
N CYS A 753 12.03 -12.41 12.99
CA CYS A 753 11.04 -13.06 12.13
C CYS A 753 9.68 -13.04 12.81
N LEU A 754 8.59 -13.00 12.03
CA LEU A 754 7.22 -12.99 12.56
C LEU A 754 6.56 -14.38 12.57
N GLN A 755 7.32 -15.42 12.23
CA GLN A 755 6.93 -16.81 12.36
C GLN A 755 7.17 -17.30 13.80
N PRO A 756 6.33 -18.18 14.35
CA PRO A 756 6.55 -18.73 15.69
C PRO A 756 7.84 -19.55 15.74
N ILE A 757 8.56 -19.44 16.86
CA ILE A 757 9.72 -20.28 17.19
C ILE A 757 9.29 -21.53 17.98
N THR A 758 8.15 -21.46 18.67
CA THR A 758 7.53 -22.60 19.37
C THR A 758 6.03 -22.59 19.14
N GLU A 759 5.48 -23.75 18.81
CA GLU A 759 4.05 -24.03 18.79
C GLU A 759 3.77 -25.18 19.76
N THR A 760 2.78 -25.04 20.63
CA THR A 760 2.42 -26.06 21.63
C THR A 760 0.95 -26.39 21.44
N ALA A 761 0.61 -27.64 21.11
CA ALA A 761 -0.75 -28.10 20.88
C ALA A 761 -1.14 -29.14 21.93
N THR A 762 -2.10 -28.81 22.79
CA THR A 762 -2.67 -29.73 23.79
C THR A 762 -3.98 -30.29 23.24
N ASN A 763 -4.11 -31.62 23.18
CA ASN A 763 -5.36 -32.29 22.78
C ASN A 763 -6.29 -32.52 24.00
N SER A 764 -7.44 -33.16 23.78
CA SER A 764 -8.42 -33.43 24.85
C SER A 764 -7.98 -34.49 25.85
N ASP A 765 -7.01 -35.31 25.49
CA ASP A 765 -6.42 -36.32 26.37
C ASP A 765 -5.34 -35.72 27.30
N GLY A 766 -5.05 -34.42 27.15
CA GLY A 766 -4.01 -33.71 27.89
C GLY A 766 -2.61 -33.88 27.31
N ASP A 767 -2.46 -34.63 26.20
CA ASP A 767 -1.18 -34.77 25.51
C ASP A 767 -0.76 -33.45 24.90
N ASN A 768 0.50 -33.10 25.15
CA ASN A 768 1.08 -31.85 24.70
C ASN A 768 2.10 -32.08 23.58
N TYR A 769 1.76 -31.64 22.38
CA TYR A 769 2.59 -31.71 21.18
C TYR A 769 3.31 -30.38 20.96
N ILE A 770 4.64 -30.36 21.13
CA ILE A 770 5.44 -29.14 20.98
C ILE A 770 6.25 -29.22 19.69
N THR A 771 6.14 -28.22 18.83
CA THR A 771 7.02 -28.01 17.67
C THR A 771 7.91 -26.79 17.93
N LYS A 772 9.23 -27.00 18.00
CA LYS A 772 10.22 -25.92 18.04
C LYS A 772 10.84 -25.75 16.66
N THR A 773 10.72 -24.57 16.08
CA THR A 773 11.36 -24.22 14.80
C THR A 773 12.53 -23.29 15.08
N TYR A 774 13.69 -23.65 14.52
CA TYR A 774 14.90 -22.87 14.64
C TYR A 774 15.28 -22.27 13.29
N TYR A 775 15.61 -20.98 13.33
CA TYR A 775 15.95 -20.15 12.19
C TYR A 775 17.44 -19.80 12.17
N PRO A 776 17.98 -19.17 11.10
CA PRO A 776 19.42 -18.96 10.95
C PRO A 776 20.06 -18.19 12.11
N PHE A 777 19.36 -17.22 12.70
CA PHE A 777 19.84 -16.45 13.85
C PHE A 777 19.96 -17.22 15.17
N GLN A 778 19.49 -18.47 15.22
CA GLN A 778 19.67 -19.40 16.34
C GLN A 778 20.73 -20.48 16.06
N GLN A 779 21.36 -20.45 14.88
CA GLN A 779 22.33 -21.45 14.46
C GLN A 779 23.76 -20.88 14.44
N THR A 780 24.73 -21.76 14.61
CA THR A 780 26.15 -21.41 14.55
C THR A 780 26.75 -21.81 13.20
N GLY A 781 27.73 -21.03 12.73
CA GLY A 781 28.46 -21.29 11.50
C GLY A 781 28.36 -20.15 10.50
N THR A 782 29.43 -19.99 9.70
CA THR A 782 29.60 -18.86 8.77
C THR A 782 28.46 -18.73 7.76
N VAL A 783 27.91 -19.84 7.27
CA VAL A 783 26.78 -19.83 6.32
C VAL A 783 25.57 -19.11 6.92
N TYR A 784 25.21 -19.39 8.17
CA TYR A 784 24.07 -18.76 8.83
C TYR A 784 24.35 -17.28 9.17
N SER A 785 25.57 -16.93 9.56
CA SER A 785 25.97 -15.52 9.71
C SER A 785 25.82 -14.73 8.40
N ASN A 786 26.21 -15.34 7.27
CA ASN A 786 26.06 -14.74 5.95
C ASN A 786 24.58 -14.65 5.52
N MET A 787 23.76 -15.65 5.86
CA MET A 787 22.30 -15.60 5.68
C MET A 787 21.68 -14.41 6.42
N ILE A 788 22.00 -14.23 7.71
CA ILE A 788 21.49 -13.12 8.53
C ILE A 788 21.91 -11.76 7.96
N ALA A 789 23.17 -11.63 7.52
CA ALA A 789 23.67 -10.40 6.90
C ALA A 789 22.82 -9.98 5.69
N LYS A 790 22.30 -10.97 4.94
CA LYS A 790 21.43 -10.79 3.77
C LYS A 790 19.92 -10.85 4.10
N ASN A 791 19.55 -10.75 5.37
CA ASN A 791 18.16 -10.83 5.87
C ASN A 791 17.43 -12.16 5.62
N TYR A 792 18.14 -13.27 5.39
CA TYR A 792 17.55 -14.62 5.38
C TYR A 792 17.36 -15.08 6.84
N VAL A 793 16.28 -14.64 7.46
CA VAL A 793 16.02 -14.81 8.90
C VAL A 793 14.81 -15.67 9.20
N ASP A 794 13.90 -15.92 8.24
CA ASP A 794 12.70 -16.75 8.44
C ASP A 794 12.79 -18.15 7.80
N THR A 795 13.91 -18.50 7.18
CA THR A 795 14.13 -19.81 6.54
C THR A 795 14.29 -20.91 7.61
N PRO A 796 13.41 -21.91 7.71
CA PRO A 796 13.53 -22.94 8.73
C PRO A 796 14.78 -23.81 8.52
N VAL A 797 15.62 -23.92 9.56
CA VAL A 797 16.84 -24.75 9.55
C VAL A 797 16.60 -26.07 10.27
N LYS A 798 16.00 -26.04 11.46
CA LYS A 798 15.72 -27.23 12.28
C LYS A 798 14.30 -27.18 12.83
N LYS A 799 13.60 -28.31 12.88
CA LYS A 799 12.29 -28.47 13.53
C LYS A 799 12.33 -29.67 14.47
N GLU A 800 12.13 -29.45 15.76
CA GLU A 800 12.02 -30.52 16.76
C GLU A 800 10.56 -30.68 17.18
N LYS A 801 10.05 -31.91 17.19
CA LYS A 801 8.68 -32.25 17.60
C LYS A 801 8.73 -33.12 18.85
N TYR A 802 7.94 -32.77 19.85
CA TYR A 802 7.84 -33.49 21.12
C TYR A 802 6.40 -33.88 21.40
N CYS A 803 6.19 -34.94 22.18
CA CYS A 803 4.94 -35.25 22.87
C CYS A 803 5.26 -35.48 24.35
N ASN A 804 4.60 -34.75 25.25
CA ASN A 804 4.80 -34.85 26.71
C ASN A 804 6.29 -34.83 27.11
N SER A 805 7.05 -33.87 26.56
CA SER A 805 8.51 -33.72 26.69
C SER A 805 9.39 -34.80 26.04
N THR A 806 8.80 -35.87 25.50
CA THR A 806 9.54 -36.89 24.76
C THR A 806 9.75 -36.43 23.32
N LEU A 807 11.00 -36.41 22.84
CA LEU A 807 11.31 -36.10 21.45
C LEU A 807 10.69 -37.16 20.54
N LEU A 808 9.88 -36.73 19.57
CA LEU A 808 9.29 -37.58 18.53
C LEU A 808 10.13 -37.56 17.26
N SER A 809 10.59 -36.37 16.85
CA SER A 809 11.41 -36.23 15.66
C SER A 809 12.18 -34.92 15.62
N THR A 810 13.31 -34.94 14.93
CA THR A 810 14.03 -33.73 14.51
C THR A 810 14.17 -33.74 13.01
N ASP A 811 13.62 -32.73 12.33
CA ASP A 811 13.89 -32.47 10.92
C ASP A 811 14.97 -31.38 10.83
N LEU A 812 16.03 -31.61 10.07
CA LEU A 812 17.15 -30.67 9.93
C LEU A 812 17.52 -30.51 8.45
N THR A 813 17.54 -29.26 7.98
CA THR A 813 18.10 -28.86 6.68
C THR A 813 19.36 -28.05 6.93
N THR A 814 20.52 -28.63 6.63
CA THR A 814 21.79 -27.89 6.64
C THR A 814 21.95 -27.15 5.33
N TYR A 815 22.56 -25.96 5.36
CA TYR A 815 22.78 -25.14 4.18
C TYR A 815 24.26 -25.01 3.85
N GLN A 816 24.56 -24.85 2.58
CA GLN A 816 25.88 -24.51 2.05
C GLN A 816 25.79 -23.23 1.22
N GLN A 817 26.91 -22.51 1.15
CA GLN A 817 27.02 -21.33 0.31
C GLN A 817 27.72 -21.70 -1.00
N VAL A 818 27.04 -21.47 -2.12
CA VAL A 818 27.57 -21.70 -3.49
C VAL A 818 27.56 -20.37 -4.22
N GLY A 819 28.71 -19.69 -4.24
CA GLY A 819 28.79 -18.28 -4.63
C GLY A 819 27.94 -17.41 -3.70
N ASP A 820 26.98 -16.68 -4.26
CA ASP A 820 26.05 -15.83 -3.51
C ASP A 820 24.72 -16.52 -3.16
N LYS A 821 24.61 -17.85 -3.37
CA LYS A 821 23.38 -18.63 -3.11
C LYS A 821 23.50 -19.43 -1.82
N PHE A 822 22.45 -19.44 -1.00
CA PHE A 822 22.32 -20.31 0.16
C PHE A 822 21.42 -21.49 -0.21
N LEU A 823 22.01 -22.66 -0.45
CA LEU A 823 21.30 -23.83 -0.96
C LEU A 823 21.34 -24.95 0.08
N PRO A 824 20.31 -25.82 0.13
CA PRO A 824 20.36 -27.02 0.97
C PRO A 824 21.62 -27.85 0.69
N ALA A 825 22.26 -28.35 1.74
CA ALA A 825 23.37 -29.29 1.67
C ALA A 825 22.88 -30.70 2.02
N ASN A 826 22.18 -30.83 3.14
CA ASN A 826 21.62 -32.11 3.58
C ASN A 826 20.26 -31.89 4.23
N ILE A 827 19.32 -32.78 3.92
CA ILE A 827 18.06 -32.94 4.65
C ILE A 827 18.20 -34.21 5.47
N SER A 828 18.05 -34.10 6.78
CA SER A 828 18.16 -35.22 7.71
C SER A 828 16.98 -35.27 8.66
N GLN A 829 16.65 -36.47 9.11
CA GLN A 829 15.61 -36.71 10.08
C GLN A 829 16.08 -37.65 11.17
N GLN A 830 15.77 -37.29 12.41
CA GLN A 830 15.88 -38.12 13.59
C GLN A 830 14.48 -38.54 14.02
N LYS A 831 14.27 -39.82 14.38
CA LYS A 831 13.02 -40.30 15.00
C LYS A 831 13.30 -40.64 16.46
N GLY A 832 12.69 -39.93 17.38
CA GLY A 832 13.00 -39.98 18.81
C GLY A 832 14.51 -39.85 19.07
N ASN A 833 15.04 -40.70 19.93
CA ASN A 833 16.47 -40.72 20.28
C ASN A 833 17.32 -41.59 19.34
N ASN A 834 16.77 -42.05 18.22
CA ASN A 834 17.57 -42.79 17.24
C ASN A 834 18.66 -41.89 16.64
N ALA A 835 19.67 -42.51 16.01
CA ALA A 835 20.67 -41.76 15.27
C ALA A 835 20.03 -40.92 14.17
N ASN A 836 20.53 -39.70 13.96
CA ASN A 836 20.12 -38.84 12.86
C ASN A 836 20.40 -39.53 11.52
N ARG A 837 19.42 -39.54 10.61
CA ARG A 837 19.53 -40.16 9.29
C ARG A 837 19.47 -39.09 8.22
N VAL A 838 20.51 -39.02 7.40
CA VAL A 838 20.51 -38.11 6.25
C VAL A 838 19.63 -38.70 5.15
N LEU A 839 18.49 -38.06 4.89
CA LEU A 839 17.50 -38.48 3.90
C LEU A 839 17.95 -38.15 2.47
N VAL A 840 18.53 -36.96 2.31
CA VAL A 840 19.02 -36.43 1.03
C VAL A 840 20.31 -35.65 1.28
N ARG A 841 21.36 -35.92 0.49
CA ARG A 841 22.53 -35.05 0.35
C ARG A 841 22.52 -34.44 -1.04
N TYR A 842 22.65 -33.13 -1.12
CA TYR A 842 22.80 -32.41 -2.37
C TYR A 842 24.27 -32.27 -2.69
N GLU A 843 24.75 -33.15 -3.56
CA GLU A 843 26.17 -33.32 -3.88
C GLU A 843 26.64 -32.29 -4.93
N LYS A 844 25.75 -31.90 -5.86
CA LYS A 844 26.06 -30.93 -6.91
C LYS A 844 24.86 -30.08 -7.30
N TYR A 845 25.11 -28.80 -7.50
CA TYR A 845 24.19 -27.83 -8.10
C TYR A 845 24.77 -27.31 -9.42
N ASP A 846 23.89 -26.91 -10.35
CA ASP A 846 24.30 -26.13 -11.52
C ASP A 846 24.54 -24.64 -11.16
N SER A 847 24.97 -23.85 -12.16
CA SER A 847 25.19 -22.40 -11.97
C SER A 847 23.93 -21.61 -11.57
N LYS A 848 22.73 -22.15 -11.82
CA LYS A 848 21.44 -21.55 -11.49
C LYS A 848 20.92 -22.02 -10.13
N GLY A 849 21.63 -22.89 -9.42
CA GLY A 849 21.20 -23.42 -8.13
C GLY A 849 20.17 -24.54 -8.24
N ASN A 850 20.05 -25.17 -9.42
CA ASN A 850 19.24 -26.38 -9.55
C ASN A 850 20.06 -27.61 -9.14
N PRO A 851 19.47 -28.58 -8.40
CA PRO A 851 20.17 -29.80 -8.01
C PRO A 851 20.47 -30.65 -9.24
N GLN A 852 21.73 -31.00 -9.45
CA GLN A 852 22.19 -31.88 -10.54
C GLN A 852 22.48 -33.29 -10.07
N TYR A 853 22.90 -33.44 -8.81
CA TYR A 853 23.23 -34.74 -8.24
C TYR A 853 22.91 -34.75 -6.75
N LEU A 854 22.20 -35.79 -6.33
CA LEU A 854 21.87 -36.03 -4.93
C LEU A 854 21.99 -37.51 -4.59
N THR A 855 22.32 -37.79 -3.33
CA THR A 855 22.29 -39.14 -2.77
C THR A 855 21.21 -39.24 -1.70
N THR A 856 20.46 -40.34 -1.70
CA THR A 856 19.42 -40.59 -0.69
C THR A 856 19.95 -41.49 0.43
N PHE A 857 19.20 -41.60 1.53
CA PHE A 857 19.56 -42.44 2.70
C PHE A 857 19.94 -43.88 2.34
N ASP A 858 19.23 -44.50 1.40
CA ASP A 858 19.47 -45.85 0.90
C ASP A 858 20.60 -45.90 -0.16
N ASN A 859 21.46 -44.88 -0.17
CA ASN A 859 22.58 -44.71 -1.07
C ASN A 859 22.20 -44.73 -2.56
N ARG A 860 20.93 -44.41 -2.90
CA ARG A 860 20.56 -44.21 -4.31
C ARG A 860 21.16 -42.93 -4.81
N LYS A 861 21.90 -43.06 -5.89
CA LYS A 861 22.50 -41.97 -6.65
C LYS A 861 21.46 -41.46 -7.66
N ILE A 862 21.08 -40.19 -7.56
CA ILE A 862 20.08 -39.59 -8.45
C ILE A 862 20.71 -38.38 -9.13
N VAL A 863 20.85 -38.46 -10.45
CA VAL A 863 21.27 -37.35 -11.31
C VAL A 863 20.03 -36.74 -11.95
N ILE A 864 19.94 -35.41 -11.93
CA ILE A 864 18.87 -34.65 -12.57
C ILE A 864 19.49 -33.78 -13.65
N LEU A 865 19.08 -33.99 -14.89
CA LEU A 865 19.45 -33.14 -16.01
C LEU A 865 18.34 -32.14 -16.27
N TRP A 866 18.72 -30.89 -16.50
CA TRP A 866 17.81 -29.77 -16.71
C TRP A 866 17.81 -29.35 -18.18
N GLY A 867 16.72 -28.72 -18.62
CA GLY A 867 16.52 -28.19 -19.97
C GLY A 867 15.61 -26.96 -19.93
N TYR A 868 15.24 -26.46 -21.11
CA TYR A 868 14.38 -25.28 -21.26
C TYR A 868 14.98 -24.05 -20.56
N ASN A 869 16.25 -23.76 -20.85
CA ASN A 869 17.05 -22.73 -20.19
C ASN A 869 17.07 -22.91 -18.66
N TYR A 870 17.44 -24.11 -18.21
CA TYR A 870 17.58 -24.52 -16.81
C TYR A 870 16.29 -24.47 -15.98
N ARG A 871 15.11 -24.48 -16.62
CA ARG A 871 13.81 -24.31 -15.96
C ARG A 871 13.17 -25.62 -15.52
N TYR A 872 13.32 -26.69 -16.30
CA TYR A 872 12.61 -27.94 -16.07
C TYR A 872 13.55 -29.15 -16.05
N PRO A 873 13.34 -30.13 -15.16
CA PRO A 873 14.02 -31.42 -15.21
C PRO A 873 13.63 -32.16 -16.49
N ILE A 874 14.58 -32.54 -17.32
CA ILE A 874 14.32 -33.29 -18.57
C ILE A 874 14.70 -34.77 -18.45
N ALA A 875 15.55 -35.11 -17.48
CA ALA A 875 15.89 -36.48 -17.17
C ALA A 875 16.16 -36.66 -15.68
N ARG A 876 15.65 -37.75 -15.12
CA ARG A 876 15.97 -38.27 -13.79
C ARG A 876 16.65 -39.63 -13.99
N ILE A 877 17.91 -39.74 -13.58
CA ILE A 877 18.76 -40.91 -13.77
C ILE A 877 19.08 -41.49 -12.39
N GLU A 878 18.67 -42.74 -12.14
CA GLU A 878 19.01 -43.44 -10.89
C GLU A 878 20.08 -44.52 -11.13
N GLY A 879 21.00 -44.64 -10.18
CA GLY A 879 22.02 -45.69 -10.14
C GLY A 879 23.44 -45.25 -10.53
N LEU A 880 23.61 -44.04 -11.07
CA LEU A 880 24.91 -43.49 -11.48
C LEU A 880 25.23 -42.18 -10.76
N THR A 881 26.51 -41.92 -10.55
CA THR A 881 27.03 -40.62 -10.11
C THR A 881 27.03 -39.63 -11.27
N TYR A 882 27.13 -38.33 -10.96
CA TYR A 882 27.25 -37.30 -11.98
C TYR A 882 28.46 -37.51 -12.89
N SER A 883 29.63 -37.87 -12.33
CA SER A 883 30.83 -38.13 -13.12
C SER A 883 30.66 -39.30 -14.09
N GLU A 884 30.02 -40.40 -13.67
CA GLU A 884 29.69 -41.54 -14.54
C GLU A 884 28.74 -41.14 -15.67
N VAL A 885 27.74 -40.31 -15.39
CA VAL A 885 26.85 -39.77 -16.43
C VAL A 885 27.64 -38.91 -17.42
N THR A 886 28.49 -38.00 -16.95
CA THR A 886 29.26 -37.10 -17.81
C THR A 886 30.32 -37.79 -18.65
N ALA A 887 30.79 -38.97 -18.21
CA ALA A 887 31.69 -39.81 -18.97
C ALA A 887 31.01 -40.50 -20.17
N LYS A 888 29.67 -40.62 -20.15
CA LYS A 888 28.86 -41.23 -21.22
C LYS A 888 28.14 -40.19 -22.07
N VAL A 889 27.60 -39.14 -21.43
CA VAL A 889 26.95 -38.00 -22.06
C VAL A 889 27.76 -36.77 -21.67
N SER A 890 28.60 -36.28 -22.58
CA SER A 890 29.60 -35.24 -22.26
C SER A 890 28.98 -34.02 -21.56
N GLU A 891 29.74 -33.38 -20.64
CA GLU A 891 29.32 -32.16 -19.94
C GLU A 891 28.88 -31.06 -20.91
N SER A 892 29.56 -30.95 -22.06
CA SER A 892 29.24 -29.98 -23.11
C SER A 892 27.85 -30.20 -23.71
N THR A 893 27.46 -31.46 -23.93
CA THR A 893 26.14 -31.84 -24.41
C THR A 893 25.08 -31.53 -23.36
N ILE A 894 25.31 -31.90 -22.10
CA ILE A 894 24.40 -31.62 -20.98
C ILE A 894 24.19 -30.11 -20.85
N SER A 895 25.26 -29.32 -20.90
CA SER A 895 25.21 -27.86 -20.79
C SER A 895 24.48 -27.21 -21.98
N SER A 896 24.67 -27.73 -23.19
CA SER A 896 23.96 -27.27 -24.39
C SER A 896 22.45 -27.56 -24.31
N ILE A 897 22.06 -28.74 -23.82
CA ILE A 897 20.64 -29.07 -23.62
C ILE A 897 20.04 -28.20 -22.51
N ALA A 898 20.77 -28.00 -21.41
CA ALA A 898 20.31 -27.21 -20.27
C ALA A 898 20.01 -25.76 -20.64
N SER A 899 20.89 -25.13 -21.42
CA SER A 899 20.72 -23.76 -21.91
C SER A 899 19.77 -23.62 -23.12
N GLY A 900 19.45 -24.72 -23.81
CA GLY A 900 18.57 -24.73 -24.98
C GLY A 900 17.09 -24.48 -24.66
N THR A 901 16.31 -24.10 -25.68
CA THR A 901 14.87 -23.77 -25.54
C THR A 901 13.99 -24.99 -25.27
N ALA A 902 14.29 -26.13 -25.89
CA ALA A 902 13.67 -27.42 -25.64
C ALA A 902 14.62 -28.56 -26.06
N PRO A 903 14.64 -29.70 -25.35
CA PRO A 903 15.36 -30.89 -25.80
C PRO A 903 14.68 -31.51 -27.02
N THR A 904 15.46 -31.95 -28.00
CA THR A 904 14.96 -32.77 -29.10
C THR A 904 14.74 -34.21 -28.64
N GLN A 905 13.83 -34.92 -29.31
CA GLN A 905 13.60 -36.35 -29.01
C GLN A 905 14.90 -37.17 -29.17
N ALA A 906 15.70 -36.88 -30.20
CA ALA A 906 16.99 -37.54 -30.42
C ALA A 906 17.98 -37.33 -29.27
N GLN A 907 18.00 -36.15 -28.64
CA GLN A 907 18.82 -35.89 -27.46
C GLN A 907 18.36 -36.72 -26.25
N LEU A 908 17.04 -36.82 -26.03
CA LEU A 908 16.49 -37.64 -24.95
C LEU A 908 16.75 -39.14 -25.18
N ASP A 909 16.60 -39.61 -26.42
CA ASP A 909 16.88 -41.00 -26.80
C ASP A 909 18.37 -41.33 -26.67
N ASN A 910 19.25 -40.38 -27.01
CA ASN A 910 20.69 -40.53 -26.81
C ASN A 910 21.06 -40.64 -25.32
N ILE A 911 20.46 -39.82 -24.45
CA ILE A 911 20.67 -39.91 -23.00
C ILE A 911 20.25 -41.30 -22.49
N ARG A 912 19.07 -41.78 -22.91
CA ARG A 912 18.55 -43.08 -22.48
C ARG A 912 19.42 -44.25 -22.96
N SER A 913 19.80 -44.26 -24.24
CA SER A 913 20.60 -45.33 -24.84
C SER A 913 22.04 -45.35 -24.36
N SER A 914 22.64 -44.19 -24.07
CA SER A 914 24.01 -44.09 -23.56
C SER A 914 24.17 -44.56 -22.10
N LEU A 915 23.05 -44.71 -21.38
CA LEU A 915 22.99 -45.02 -19.95
C LEU A 915 22.20 -46.32 -19.68
N SER A 916 22.46 -47.37 -20.45
CA SER A 916 21.73 -48.66 -20.40
C SER A 916 21.74 -49.37 -19.04
N ASN A 917 22.68 -49.03 -18.15
CA ASN A 917 22.82 -49.61 -16.81
C ASN A 917 22.15 -48.75 -15.71
N ALA A 918 21.37 -47.74 -16.08
CA ALA A 918 20.69 -46.83 -15.15
C ALA A 918 19.17 -46.80 -15.40
N LEU A 919 18.40 -46.46 -14.37
CA LEU A 919 16.97 -46.20 -14.53
C LEU A 919 16.80 -44.76 -14.98
N VAL A 920 16.51 -44.56 -16.27
CA VAL A 920 16.36 -43.23 -16.87
C VAL A 920 14.88 -42.94 -17.11
N THR A 921 14.35 -41.92 -16.43
CA THR A 921 13.05 -41.31 -16.76
C THR A 921 13.29 -39.99 -17.46
N THR A 922 12.62 -39.74 -18.59
CA THR A 922 12.74 -38.48 -19.35
C THR A 922 11.42 -37.75 -19.42
N TYR A 923 11.49 -36.41 -19.49
CA TYR A 923 10.33 -35.53 -19.48
C TYR A 923 10.41 -34.49 -20.60
N THR A 924 9.27 -34.18 -21.20
CA THR A 924 9.10 -32.99 -22.05
C THR A 924 8.02 -32.09 -21.47
N TYR A 925 8.04 -30.81 -21.84
CA TYR A 925 7.15 -29.79 -21.29
C TYR A 925 6.56 -28.94 -22.41
N ALA A 926 5.33 -28.48 -22.20
CA ALA A 926 4.82 -27.26 -22.81
C ALA A 926 5.26 -26.12 -21.88
N PRO A 927 6.21 -25.26 -22.30
CA PRO A 927 6.74 -24.21 -21.45
C PRO A 927 5.62 -23.34 -20.85
N SER A 928 5.72 -23.04 -19.56
CA SER A 928 4.71 -22.27 -18.81
C SER A 928 3.32 -22.90 -18.69
N VAL A 929 3.15 -24.16 -19.11
CA VAL A 929 1.90 -24.93 -18.98
C VAL A 929 2.11 -26.15 -18.10
N GLY A 930 3.04 -27.04 -18.46
CA GLY A 930 3.35 -28.24 -17.66
C GLY A 930 4.01 -29.36 -18.46
N ILE A 931 4.15 -30.53 -17.84
CA ILE A 931 4.71 -31.75 -18.46
C ILE A 931 3.82 -32.14 -19.64
N THR A 932 4.38 -32.43 -20.81
CA THR A 932 3.64 -32.99 -21.95
C THR A 932 3.86 -34.48 -22.12
N THR A 933 5.07 -34.97 -21.80
CA THR A 933 5.36 -36.40 -21.83
C THR A 933 6.27 -36.82 -20.70
N GLU A 934 6.05 -38.02 -20.18
CA GLU A 934 6.92 -38.75 -19.27
C GLU A 934 7.22 -40.11 -19.89
N THR A 935 8.51 -40.47 -20.00
CA THR A 935 8.92 -41.80 -20.48
C THR A 935 9.69 -42.51 -19.38
N ALA A 936 9.09 -43.57 -18.83
CA ALA A 936 9.64 -44.37 -17.74
C ALA A 936 10.88 -45.19 -18.17
N PRO A 937 11.65 -45.77 -17.23
CA PRO A 937 12.85 -46.55 -17.56
C PRO A 937 12.56 -47.74 -18.49
N ASN A 938 11.39 -48.37 -18.37
CA ASN A 938 10.94 -49.46 -19.24
C ASN A 938 10.45 -49.01 -20.63
N GLY A 939 10.51 -47.71 -20.95
CA GLY A 939 10.05 -47.14 -22.22
C GLY A 939 8.55 -46.82 -22.27
N HIS A 940 7.78 -47.14 -21.23
CA HIS A 940 6.36 -46.79 -21.17
C HIS A 940 6.18 -45.28 -21.12
N LYS A 941 5.36 -44.74 -22.03
CA LYS A 941 5.16 -43.31 -22.22
C LYS A 941 3.79 -42.88 -21.72
N LYS A 942 3.76 -41.86 -20.87
CA LYS A 942 2.56 -41.11 -20.51
C LYS A 942 2.56 -39.76 -21.23
N THR A 943 1.40 -39.34 -21.71
CA THR A 943 1.17 -38.04 -22.33
C THR A 943 0.14 -37.26 -21.54
N TYR A 944 0.39 -35.96 -21.39
CA TYR A 944 -0.42 -35.04 -20.60
C TYR A 944 -0.94 -33.95 -21.53
N SER A 945 -2.26 -33.78 -21.55
CA SER A 945 -2.94 -32.75 -22.34
C SER A 945 -3.52 -31.69 -21.40
N TYR A 946 -3.60 -30.47 -21.90
CA TYR A 946 -4.11 -29.32 -21.16
C TYR A 946 -5.29 -28.68 -21.89
N ASP A 947 -6.19 -28.05 -21.13
CA ASP A 947 -7.26 -27.23 -21.69
C ASP A 947 -6.75 -25.84 -22.13
N VAL A 948 -7.67 -25.01 -22.64
CA VAL A 948 -7.36 -23.66 -23.15
C VAL A 948 -6.83 -22.71 -22.08
N MET A 949 -7.00 -23.02 -20.80
CA MET A 949 -6.46 -22.24 -19.68
C MET A 949 -5.10 -22.76 -19.20
N GLY A 950 -4.58 -23.82 -19.81
CA GLY A 950 -3.34 -24.47 -19.37
C GLY A 950 -3.53 -25.40 -18.17
N ARG A 951 -4.75 -25.84 -17.87
CA ARG A 951 -5.03 -26.79 -16.79
C ARG A 951 -5.06 -28.22 -17.34
N LEU A 952 -4.60 -29.20 -16.56
CA LEU A 952 -4.50 -30.60 -17.01
C LEU A 952 -5.89 -31.15 -17.39
N SER A 953 -6.11 -31.50 -18.65
CA SER A 953 -7.40 -32.02 -19.12
C SER A 953 -7.42 -33.55 -19.22
N GLN A 954 -6.27 -34.17 -19.51
CA GLN A 954 -6.19 -35.60 -19.78
C GLN A 954 -4.79 -36.15 -19.48
N ILE A 955 -4.73 -37.35 -18.94
CA ILE A 955 -3.53 -38.19 -18.92
C ILE A 955 -3.83 -39.45 -19.75
N ALA A 956 -2.95 -39.77 -20.68
CA ALA A 956 -3.05 -40.97 -21.51
C ALA A 956 -1.73 -41.74 -21.49
N ASP A 957 -1.80 -43.05 -21.74
CA ASP A 957 -0.66 -43.92 -21.96
C ASP A 957 -0.78 -44.65 -23.31
N THR A 958 0.08 -45.64 -23.56
CA THR A 958 0.08 -46.41 -24.80
C THR A 958 -1.20 -47.24 -25.02
N ASN A 959 -1.99 -47.46 -23.97
CA ASN A 959 -3.25 -48.23 -24.01
C ASN A 959 -4.49 -47.32 -24.09
N GLY A 960 -4.34 -45.99 -24.02
CA GLY A 960 -5.42 -45.03 -24.15
C GLY A 960 -5.49 -44.01 -23.02
N THR A 961 -6.67 -43.42 -22.80
CA THR A 961 -6.87 -42.44 -21.73
C THR A 961 -6.88 -43.11 -20.38
N VAL A 962 -6.03 -42.65 -19.47
CA VAL A 962 -5.96 -43.13 -18.08
C VAL A 962 -6.86 -42.29 -17.20
N GLU A 963 -6.79 -40.96 -17.34
CA GLU A 963 -7.56 -40.01 -16.54
C GLU A 963 -8.05 -38.84 -17.39
N THR A 964 -9.22 -38.31 -17.06
CA THR A 964 -9.78 -37.09 -17.65
C THR A 964 -10.24 -36.17 -16.54
N TYR A 965 -9.95 -34.88 -16.70
CA TYR A 965 -10.24 -33.85 -15.71
C TYR A 965 -11.21 -32.84 -16.31
N GLN A 966 -12.25 -32.50 -15.54
CA GLN A 966 -13.16 -31.40 -15.84
C GLN A 966 -13.12 -30.42 -14.68
N TYR A 967 -12.84 -29.15 -14.99
CA TYR A 967 -12.75 -28.10 -13.98
C TYR A 967 -14.06 -27.36 -13.88
N GLN A 968 -14.66 -27.41 -12.70
CA GLN A 968 -15.71 -26.50 -12.30
C GLN A 968 -15.11 -25.38 -11.46
N TYR A 969 -15.44 -24.13 -11.77
CA TYR A 969 -15.05 -23.03 -10.89
C TYR A 969 -15.70 -23.26 -9.54
N LYS A 970 -14.88 -23.28 -8.48
CA LYS A 970 -15.39 -23.28 -7.11
C LYS A 970 -16.10 -21.94 -6.92
N GLN A 971 -17.43 -22.00 -6.99
CA GLN A 971 -18.31 -20.84 -6.86
C GLN A 971 -18.31 -20.33 -5.43
#